data_AF-A0A818ES92-F1
#
_entry.id   AF-A0A818ES92-F1
#
_cell.length_a   1.000
_cell.length_b   1.000
_cell.length_c   1.000
_cell.angle_alpha   90.00
_cell.angle_beta   90.00
_cell.angle_gamma   90.00
#
_symmetry.space_group_name_H-M   'P 1'
#
loop_
_entity.id
_entity.type
_entity.pdbx_description
1 polymer ?
#
loop_
_entity_poly.entity_id
_entity_poly.type
_entity_poly.pdbx_seq_one_letter_code
_entity_poly.pdbx_strand_id
1 'polypeptide(L)'
;MFGLVVGDALGAHVEFRPHSYLVANPVRDLVGGGTWGLQQGQFTDDATMALCLATSLIAFQDFVPYDQLVRYKWWYRHGYMSSTGHCFDIGEATRQSIQEFETRQRKYAHDHGIPLDQIDHLSNRDLLQAFDVQCSHEGMAGNGALMRLAPVPIFFFRHPAMAVHYSGISGQITHGDDKVYDACRYYGALIVAAMSGAQKNELTSKTFYDDHLEWFGDRILHSEIMAIAQGSYQRPGGYQDGIRGKGYIVNALEAALWAFWSDEGSFEKGVLNAVNLGDDTDTTAAIYGQLAGAHYGYNKLPEKWVECIYAKDFIGCVSSWIAYEGEKWFRNQTMPYTSELINSSNGMSLNSKASVSIYWTQNSCISLKTSLGRDISSNTIVRKAINPSGRIGHLYDGWRDHILELSCIKFNVKKDYSSLPIKCMIQSGDKLENRNVLRLIDISADLRLSVLSNLVTPKGIASIVNYPYEIDECTRIFYYSYLIRNEALVNEISIPQEEFRVPATHIITAIDSGIDVVVLLRLPLDDLKTIDDSLNQICHCLEHDKELIINENALSGILSTYVYSNLPHLNKQMTIADVSKEIFRIKHIPAEHQPCNYILHPISMFYPDQNQQNTIFIPIELRITTTLEDHWLRLLAFTKIWATFRDNIISDTCQTDLIKQFNSVQRTVSILLNQYDEEKKQGQDLIIDIRQGKELSEAIEHHLRIEEKQMKLKPIIDNLKHDMRTLEEKHNFIKYLKSRGFNYWNAAKHNIENGDDQDVIERKLIKYKHQQQRILCSNDTLNAMQWSQLQHIITEMANEHTKNPDLNLVYVDFSECSYELNIITTFPSTNNNPTADVHDSLTLPTKISDAHQAVHSTNHMINIILVGRAAVGKSTLINTIANCLKFRTFSELQSLKSVLKNVIVSFIVSRRNDEEHHFIRIGNNDPNEDYDHPGQSITQRSTKAAQVPHQGYPSSTSYPPFRRDYFICTGCGAYSTGGVYSSVCDDCSGVTSDPPRNTRHHYLCTQCAQRRPTCTCNIAGVIVAAAVHILVHAYVVASFANVYRLLVHVTNLVAIAPVYAVQIIHVAKPDFASGHGVRACVHRLNYYATNNRQSIYRITLNLLKRKSNS
;
A
#
# COMPACT_ATOMS: atom_id res chain seq x y z
N MET A 1 8.05 14.80 15.98
CA MET A 1 8.43 14.78 14.54
C MET A 1 8.42 16.17 13.92
N PHE A 2 7.28 16.82 13.67
CA PHE A 2 7.28 18.13 12.97
C PHE A 2 8.12 19.22 13.63
N GLY A 3 8.12 19.32 14.96
CA GLY A 3 8.98 20.29 15.63
C GLY A 3 10.48 20.10 15.34
N LEU A 4 10.95 18.85 15.24
CA LEU A 4 12.32 18.50 14.80
C LEU A 4 12.58 19.06 13.40
N VAL A 5 11.72 18.71 12.43
CA VAL A 5 11.90 19.08 11.01
C VAL A 5 11.86 20.60 10.81
N VAL A 6 10.98 21.30 11.55
CA VAL A 6 10.92 22.76 11.52
C VAL A 6 12.18 23.37 12.14
N GLY A 7 12.68 22.81 13.24
CA GLY A 7 13.91 23.26 13.88
C GLY A 7 15.12 23.12 12.97
N ASP A 8 15.31 21.93 12.41
CA ASP A 8 16.34 21.61 11.41
C ASP A 8 16.28 22.61 10.24
N ALA A 9 15.16 22.68 9.51
CA ALA A 9 15.03 23.52 8.32
C ALA A 9 15.24 25.02 8.61
N LEU A 10 14.94 25.48 9.83
CA LEU A 10 15.16 26.86 10.26
C LEU A 10 16.65 27.11 10.58
N GLY A 11 17.30 26.18 11.28
CA GLY A 11 18.70 26.31 11.67
C GLY A 11 19.68 26.11 10.52
N ALA A 12 19.36 25.28 9.53
CA ALA A 12 20.19 25.02 8.36
C ALA A 12 20.52 26.29 7.54
N HIS A 13 19.69 27.35 7.66
CA HIS A 13 19.95 28.63 7.01
C HIS A 13 21.23 29.32 7.50
N VAL A 14 21.62 29.12 8.76
CA VAL A 14 22.72 29.87 9.40
C VAL A 14 23.74 28.98 10.11
N GLU A 15 23.75 27.71 9.76
CA GLU A 15 24.67 26.76 10.35
C GLU A 15 26.13 27.13 10.08
N PHE A 16 26.97 26.87 11.08
CA PHE A 16 28.35 27.30 11.23
C PHE A 16 28.56 28.81 11.34
N ARG A 17 27.50 29.63 11.44
CA ARG A 17 27.65 31.07 11.71
C ARG A 17 27.89 31.29 13.20
N PRO A 18 28.94 32.06 13.57
CA PRO A 18 29.20 32.33 14.97
C PRO A 18 28.10 33.20 15.58
N HIS A 19 27.90 33.10 16.89
CA HIS A 19 26.91 33.93 17.60
C HIS A 19 27.03 35.43 17.30
N SER A 20 28.25 35.96 17.16
CA SER A 20 28.48 37.37 16.83
C SER A 20 27.87 37.79 15.48
N TYR A 21 27.81 36.87 14.52
CA TYR A 21 27.14 37.11 13.24
C TYR A 21 25.62 37.18 13.41
N LEU A 22 25.04 36.32 14.24
CA LEU A 22 23.60 36.24 14.48
C LEU A 22 23.06 37.35 15.39
N VAL A 23 23.90 37.94 16.24
CA VAL A 23 23.57 39.20 16.93
C VAL A 23 23.36 40.32 15.92
N ALA A 24 24.19 40.39 14.87
CA ALA A 24 24.06 41.40 13.82
C ALA A 24 22.98 41.04 12.78
N ASN A 25 22.76 39.76 12.52
CA ASN A 25 21.86 39.23 11.49
C ASN A 25 20.97 38.13 12.07
N PRO A 26 20.03 38.48 12.99
CA PRO A 26 19.24 37.48 13.68
C PRO A 26 18.28 36.76 12.73
N VAL A 27 18.19 35.45 12.88
CA VAL A 27 17.16 34.65 12.19
C VAL A 27 15.80 35.00 12.79
N ARG A 28 14.83 35.21 11.90
CA ARG A 28 13.43 35.56 12.26
C ARG A 28 12.39 34.71 11.55
N ASP A 29 12.77 34.05 10.46
CA ASP A 29 11.85 33.30 9.64
C ASP A 29 12.57 32.18 8.88
N LEU A 30 11.80 31.22 8.39
CA LEU A 30 12.27 30.09 7.62
C LEU A 30 12.41 30.54 6.16
N VAL A 31 13.64 30.77 5.71
CA VAL A 31 13.93 31.41 4.41
C VAL A 31 14.69 30.50 3.43
N GLY A 32 15.22 29.35 3.88
CA GLY A 32 16.13 28.51 3.08
C GLY A 32 17.49 29.19 2.86
N GLY A 33 18.37 28.62 2.04
CA GLY A 33 19.73 29.14 1.78
C GLY A 33 20.77 28.43 2.63
N GLY A 34 21.60 29.19 3.35
CA GLY A 34 22.65 28.63 4.22
C GLY A 34 23.83 28.01 3.47
N THR A 35 24.64 27.24 4.20
CA THR A 35 25.91 26.66 3.70
C THR A 35 25.72 25.79 2.45
N TRP A 36 24.57 25.12 2.36
CA TRP A 36 24.24 24.19 1.27
C TRP A 36 23.33 24.80 0.20
N GLY A 37 22.91 26.07 0.33
CA GLY A 37 22.02 26.72 -0.65
C GLY A 37 20.65 26.04 -0.76
N LEU A 38 20.08 25.61 0.37
CA LEU A 38 18.81 24.90 0.44
C LEU A 38 17.63 25.76 -0.04
N GLN A 39 16.59 25.12 -0.54
CA GLN A 39 15.30 25.80 -0.74
C GLN A 39 14.58 26.00 0.59
N GLN A 40 13.64 26.94 0.61
CA GLN A 40 12.79 27.16 1.79
C GLN A 40 12.09 25.85 2.20
N GLY A 41 12.31 25.43 3.45
CA GLY A 41 11.67 24.26 4.05
C GLY A 41 12.35 22.91 3.76
N GLN A 42 13.46 22.90 3.04
CA GLN A 42 14.36 21.76 3.01
C GLN A 42 15.14 21.65 4.33
N PHE A 43 15.36 20.41 4.76
CA PHE A 43 15.98 20.01 6.02
C PHE A 43 17.24 19.16 5.76
N THR A 44 18.13 19.02 6.74
CA THR A 44 19.48 18.43 6.67
C THR A 44 19.46 16.94 7.07
N ASP A 45 20.59 16.44 7.59
CA ASP A 45 20.71 15.06 8.04
C ASP A 45 19.88 14.77 9.30
N ASP A 46 19.60 15.74 10.16
CA ASP A 46 18.82 15.57 11.38
C ASP A 46 17.44 14.97 11.13
N ALA A 47 16.62 15.66 10.33
CA ALA A 47 15.30 15.19 9.97
C ALA A 47 15.37 13.96 9.05
N THR A 48 16.37 13.88 8.17
CA THR A 48 16.54 12.73 7.28
C THR A 48 16.81 11.44 8.06
N MET A 49 17.70 11.49 9.05
CA MET A 49 18.01 10.36 9.92
C MET A 49 16.85 10.05 10.87
N ALA A 50 16.08 11.05 11.32
CA ALA A 50 14.86 10.81 12.08
C ALA A 50 13.80 10.08 11.23
N LEU A 51 13.63 10.45 9.96
CA LEU A 51 12.73 9.76 9.04
C LEU A 51 13.20 8.33 8.73
N CYS A 52 14.51 8.12 8.57
CA CYS A 52 15.09 6.78 8.46
C CYS A 52 14.77 5.93 9.70
N LEU A 53 14.98 6.46 10.90
CA LEU A 53 14.68 5.75 12.15
C LEU A 53 13.18 5.46 12.32
N ALA A 54 12.31 6.45 12.01
CA ALA A 54 10.87 6.28 12.05
C ALA A 54 10.39 5.17 11.12
N THR A 55 10.91 5.13 9.90
CA THR A 55 10.52 4.12 8.92
C THR A 55 11.05 2.73 9.28
N SER A 56 12.16 2.63 10.01
CA SER A 56 12.65 1.36 10.58
C SER A 56 11.67 0.78 11.59
N LEU A 57 11.29 1.61 12.57
CA LEU A 57 10.31 1.27 13.59
C LEU A 57 8.96 0.86 12.98
N ILE A 58 8.50 1.59 11.95
CA ILE A 58 7.26 1.25 11.24
C ILE A 58 7.36 -0.11 10.52
N ALA A 59 8.45 -0.35 9.79
CA ALA A 59 8.57 -1.54 8.96
C ALA A 59 8.75 -2.83 9.78
N PHE A 60 9.54 -2.75 10.85
CA PHE A 60 9.78 -3.89 11.73
C PHE A 60 8.76 -4.01 12.85
N GLN A 61 7.96 -2.97 13.07
CA GLN A 61 7.02 -2.88 14.19
C GLN A 61 7.72 -3.13 15.54
N ASP A 62 9.01 -2.82 15.61
CA ASP A 62 9.88 -2.99 16.77
C ASP A 62 11.18 -2.20 16.53
N PHE A 63 12.02 -2.07 17.56
CA PHE A 63 13.34 -1.47 17.42
C PHE A 63 14.38 -2.48 16.94
N VAL A 64 14.84 -2.32 15.70
CA VAL A 64 15.85 -3.19 15.09
C VAL A 64 17.09 -2.35 14.70
N PRO A 65 18.15 -2.36 15.53
CA PRO A 65 19.34 -1.53 15.30
C PRO A 65 20.02 -1.78 13.94
N TYR A 66 19.98 -3.03 13.45
CA TYR A 66 20.51 -3.38 12.14
C TYR A 66 19.79 -2.62 11.02
N ASP A 67 18.45 -2.60 11.01
CA ASP A 67 17.68 -1.91 9.98
C ASP A 67 17.79 -0.38 10.09
N GLN A 68 17.97 0.15 11.30
CA GLN A 68 18.33 1.56 11.48
C GLN A 68 19.62 1.91 10.71
N LEU A 69 20.67 1.09 10.82
CA LEU A 69 21.93 1.27 10.07
C LEU A 69 21.76 1.04 8.56
N VAL A 70 20.93 0.08 8.14
CA VAL A 70 20.58 -0.13 6.72
C VAL A 70 19.94 1.12 6.11
N ARG A 71 19.01 1.77 6.82
CA ARG A 71 18.36 2.99 6.29
C ARG A 71 19.30 4.18 6.27
N TYR A 72 20.19 4.30 7.26
CA TYR A 72 21.24 5.32 7.22
C TYR A 72 22.22 5.08 6.06
N LYS A 73 22.56 3.81 5.78
CA LYS A 73 23.31 3.42 4.58
C LYS A 73 22.56 3.80 3.31
N TRP A 74 21.25 3.55 3.20
CA TRP A 74 20.47 3.94 2.02
C TRP A 74 20.42 5.45 1.85
N TRP A 75 20.33 6.21 2.93
CA TRP A 75 20.46 7.66 2.87
C TRP A 75 21.84 8.04 2.36
N TYR A 76 22.90 7.56 3.00
CA TYR A 76 24.30 7.83 2.65
C TYR A 76 24.62 7.51 1.18
N ARG A 77 24.11 6.39 0.65
CA ARG A 77 24.42 5.91 -0.71
C ARG A 77 23.48 6.43 -1.79
N HIS A 78 22.21 6.64 -1.46
CA HIS A 78 21.15 6.84 -2.44
C HIS A 78 20.26 8.08 -2.17
N GLY A 79 20.53 8.84 -1.11
CA GLY A 79 19.69 9.99 -0.75
C GLY A 79 18.30 9.61 -0.23
N TYR A 80 18.13 8.37 0.26
CA TYR A 80 16.89 7.92 0.87
C TYR A 80 16.42 8.91 1.97
N MET A 81 15.16 9.33 1.89
CA MET A 81 14.52 10.31 2.80
C MET A 81 15.13 11.73 2.82
N SER A 82 16.10 12.03 1.95
CA SER A 82 16.71 13.37 1.86
C SER A 82 15.77 14.38 1.20
N SER A 83 15.77 15.60 1.72
CA SER A 83 15.03 16.74 1.15
C SER A 83 15.57 17.22 -0.21
N THR A 84 16.80 16.84 -0.57
CA THR A 84 17.49 17.22 -1.82
C THR A 84 17.69 16.04 -2.79
N GLY A 85 17.23 14.84 -2.41
CA GLY A 85 17.39 13.62 -3.21
C GLY A 85 18.80 13.02 -3.22
N HIS A 86 19.74 13.54 -2.43
CA HIS A 86 21.08 12.98 -2.22
C HIS A 86 21.54 13.17 -0.77
N CYS A 87 22.54 12.41 -0.32
CA CYS A 87 23.15 12.61 0.99
C CYS A 87 24.01 13.88 0.98
N PHE A 88 23.76 14.76 1.94
CA PHE A 88 24.62 15.89 2.29
C PHE A 88 24.63 16.02 3.82
N ASP A 89 25.51 16.87 4.35
CA ASP A 89 25.66 17.16 5.78
C ASP A 89 26.03 16.05 6.76
N ILE A 90 26.14 14.81 6.28
CA ILE A 90 26.49 13.68 7.13
C ILE A 90 27.76 13.94 7.98
N GLY A 91 27.56 13.96 9.31
CA GLY A 91 28.63 14.07 10.29
C GLY A 91 29.64 12.91 10.20
N GLU A 92 30.90 13.21 10.53
CA GLU A 92 32.01 12.26 10.34
C GLU A 92 31.84 10.98 11.18
N ALA A 93 31.36 11.08 12.42
CA ALA A 93 31.09 9.93 13.29
C ALA A 93 30.03 8.98 12.70
N THR A 94 28.94 9.55 12.19
CA THR A 94 27.87 8.81 11.51
C THR A 94 28.40 8.13 10.25
N ARG A 95 29.17 8.86 9.43
CA ARG A 95 29.77 8.34 8.20
C ARG A 95 30.69 7.15 8.48
N GLN A 96 31.58 7.26 9.46
CA GLN A 96 32.49 6.19 9.85
C GLN A 96 31.74 4.96 10.34
N SER A 97 30.71 5.14 11.16
CA SER A 97 29.89 4.04 11.67
C SER A 97 29.16 3.30 10.54
N ILE A 98 28.63 4.01 9.53
CA ILE A 98 28.01 3.39 8.35
C ILE A 98 29.04 2.63 7.50
N GLN A 99 30.25 3.17 7.34
CA GLN A 99 31.32 2.50 6.58
C GLN A 99 31.81 1.22 7.28
N GLU A 100 31.92 1.25 8.61
CA GLU A 100 32.22 0.09 9.41
C GLU A 100 31.09 -0.94 9.33
N PHE A 101 29.83 -0.49 9.44
CA PHE A 101 28.65 -1.34 9.23
C PHE A 101 28.67 -2.06 7.88
N GLU A 102 28.91 -1.35 6.77
CA GLU A 102 29.02 -1.98 5.44
C GLU A 102 30.15 -3.00 5.34
N THR A 103 31.27 -2.76 6.03
CA THR A 103 32.42 -3.67 6.06
C THR A 103 32.08 -4.95 6.80
N ARG A 104 31.46 -4.82 7.99
CA ARG A 104 30.94 -5.95 8.77
C ARG A 104 29.84 -6.69 8.03
N GLN A 105 28.93 -5.98 7.38
CA GLN A 105 27.84 -6.54 6.59
C GLN A 105 28.35 -7.41 5.44
N ARG A 106 29.36 -6.95 4.70
CA ARG A 106 30.00 -7.74 3.64
C ARG A 106 30.65 -9.03 4.17
N LYS A 107 31.35 -8.93 5.29
CA LYS A 107 31.97 -10.10 5.95
C LYS A 107 30.90 -11.07 6.45
N TYR A 108 29.88 -10.57 7.14
CA TYR A 108 28.79 -11.37 7.68
C TYR A 108 28.03 -12.12 6.57
N ALA A 109 27.77 -11.46 5.45
CA ALA A 109 27.16 -12.06 4.27
C ALA A 109 28.00 -13.21 3.71
N HIS A 110 29.30 -13.01 3.58
CA HIS A 110 30.23 -14.05 3.14
C HIS A 110 30.24 -15.25 4.10
N ASP A 111 30.37 -14.99 5.41
CA ASP A 111 30.50 -16.03 6.43
C ASP A 111 29.23 -16.89 6.59
N HIS A 112 28.06 -16.34 6.25
CA HIS A 112 26.75 -17.02 6.33
C HIS A 112 26.19 -17.43 4.97
N GLY A 113 26.93 -17.24 3.87
CA GLY A 113 26.48 -17.61 2.52
C GLY A 113 25.28 -16.79 2.01
N ILE A 114 25.12 -15.57 2.48
CA ILE A 114 24.02 -14.67 2.12
C ILE A 114 24.43 -13.83 0.89
N PRO A 115 23.64 -13.79 -0.19
CA PRO A 115 23.90 -12.89 -1.31
C PRO A 115 23.91 -11.41 -0.88
N LEU A 116 24.88 -10.63 -1.39
CA LEU A 116 25.06 -9.22 -1.01
C LEU A 116 23.87 -8.31 -1.36
N ASP A 117 23.07 -8.68 -2.36
CA ASP A 117 21.84 -7.99 -2.74
C ASP A 117 20.67 -8.28 -1.78
N GLN A 118 20.78 -9.31 -0.95
CA GLN A 118 19.76 -9.70 0.03
C GLN A 118 20.07 -9.22 1.45
N ILE A 119 21.30 -8.79 1.72
CA ILE A 119 21.79 -8.51 3.08
C ILE A 119 21.11 -7.29 3.74
N ASP A 120 20.63 -6.33 2.95
CA ASP A 120 19.84 -5.19 3.44
C ASP A 120 18.39 -5.56 3.76
N HIS A 121 17.93 -6.73 3.30
CA HIS A 121 16.54 -7.20 3.45
C HIS A 121 16.42 -8.37 4.42
N LEU A 122 17.41 -8.56 5.29
CA LEU A 122 17.38 -9.57 6.34
C LEU A 122 16.18 -9.36 7.25
N SER A 123 15.38 -10.41 7.40
CA SER A 123 14.20 -10.46 8.29
C SER A 123 14.29 -11.60 9.31
N ASN A 124 15.28 -12.50 9.17
CA ASN A 124 15.52 -13.58 10.12
C ASN A 124 16.07 -12.99 11.44
N ARG A 125 15.34 -13.21 12.55
CA ARG A 125 15.68 -12.64 13.86
C ARG A 125 17.01 -13.13 14.41
N ASP A 126 17.33 -14.42 14.27
CA ASP A 126 18.58 -14.98 14.78
C ASP A 126 19.78 -14.36 14.06
N LEU A 127 19.67 -14.18 12.74
CA LEU A 127 20.72 -13.52 11.95
C LEU A 127 20.83 -12.03 12.26
N LEU A 128 19.73 -11.36 12.55
CA LEU A 128 19.74 -9.94 12.95
C LEU A 128 20.34 -9.77 14.36
N GLN A 129 20.02 -10.67 15.29
CA GLN A 129 20.52 -10.63 16.67
C GLN A 129 22.00 -11.02 16.76
N ALA A 130 22.47 -11.92 15.90
CA ALA A 130 23.88 -12.32 15.86
C ALA A 130 24.80 -11.27 15.19
N PHE A 131 24.24 -10.28 14.49
CA PHE A 131 25.04 -9.23 13.88
C PHE A 131 25.50 -8.21 14.92
N ASP A 132 26.81 -7.96 14.98
CA ASP A 132 27.36 -6.93 15.85
C ASP A 132 27.15 -5.51 15.27
N VAL A 133 26.08 -4.86 15.73
CA VAL A 133 25.66 -3.51 15.36
C VAL A 133 26.50 -2.39 15.99
N GLN A 134 27.45 -2.69 16.88
CA GLN A 134 28.32 -1.69 17.51
C GLN A 134 29.42 -1.24 16.54
N CYS A 135 29.01 -0.43 15.56
CA CYS A 135 29.86 0.03 14.46
C CYS A 135 30.59 1.35 14.76
N SER A 136 30.30 1.99 15.90
CA SER A 136 30.94 3.23 16.32
C SER A 136 32.21 2.98 17.12
N HIS A 137 33.15 3.92 17.06
CA HIS A 137 34.32 3.94 17.92
C HIS A 137 34.00 4.49 19.31
N GLU A 138 34.73 4.00 20.33
CA GLU A 138 34.64 4.55 21.69
C GLU A 138 35.05 6.03 21.71
N GLY A 139 34.35 6.83 22.53
CA GLY A 139 34.68 8.26 22.74
C GLY A 139 34.11 9.22 21.70
N MET A 140 33.29 8.75 20.76
CA MET A 140 32.63 9.58 19.74
C MET A 140 31.44 10.37 20.30
N ALA A 141 31.71 11.41 21.10
CA ALA A 141 30.71 12.21 21.84
C ALA A 141 29.99 13.31 21.01
N GLY A 142 29.68 13.03 19.75
CA GLY A 142 28.95 13.94 18.85
C GLY A 142 27.45 14.01 19.13
N ASN A 143 26.80 15.10 18.70
CA ASN A 143 25.34 15.33 18.82
C ASN A 143 24.47 14.56 17.80
N GLY A 144 25.07 13.91 16.80
CA GLY A 144 24.37 13.23 15.69
C GLY A 144 23.38 12.13 16.08
N ALA A 145 23.46 11.62 17.30
CA ALA A 145 22.49 10.69 17.87
C ALA A 145 21.23 11.39 18.42
N LEU A 146 21.40 12.54 19.07
CA LEU A 146 20.35 13.23 19.80
C LEU A 146 19.41 14.00 18.87
N MET A 147 19.96 14.54 17.79
CA MET A 147 19.23 15.35 16.81
C MET A 147 18.10 14.60 16.07
N ARG A 148 18.17 13.27 16.05
CA ARG A 148 17.25 12.38 15.34
C ARG A 148 16.35 11.52 16.24
N LEU A 149 16.36 11.75 17.55
CA LEU A 149 15.92 10.77 18.55
C LEU A 149 14.40 10.50 18.58
N ALA A 150 13.58 11.52 18.34
CA ALA A 150 12.14 11.55 18.58
C ALA A 150 11.32 10.33 18.11
N PRO A 151 11.61 9.66 16.97
CA PRO A 151 10.87 8.48 16.57
C PRO A 151 10.80 7.38 17.65
N VAL A 152 11.89 7.13 18.39
CA VAL A 152 11.95 6.09 19.42
C VAL A 152 11.00 6.37 20.59
N PRO A 153 11.10 7.51 21.31
CA PRO A 153 10.18 7.81 22.39
C PRO A 153 8.73 7.99 21.92
N ILE A 154 8.48 8.39 20.66
CA ILE A 154 7.12 8.42 20.10
C ILE A 154 6.55 7.01 19.95
N PHE A 155 7.33 6.05 19.42
CA PHE A 155 6.88 4.69 19.22
C PHE A 155 6.64 3.97 20.56
N PHE A 156 7.54 4.13 21.52
CA PHE A 156 7.49 3.43 22.81
C PHE A 156 6.84 4.24 23.94
N PHE A 157 6.12 5.34 23.64
CA PHE A 157 5.71 6.32 24.66
C PHE A 157 4.88 5.72 25.82
N ARG A 158 4.10 4.67 25.55
CA ARG A 158 3.32 3.95 26.59
C ARG A 158 4.12 2.98 27.44
N HIS A 159 5.39 2.78 27.13
CA HIS A 159 6.31 1.95 27.89
C HIS A 159 7.60 2.73 28.19
N PRO A 160 7.58 3.69 29.13
CA PRO A 160 8.65 4.65 29.34
C PRO A 160 10.05 4.03 29.51
N ALA A 161 10.18 2.94 30.27
CA ALA A 161 11.47 2.26 30.45
C ALA A 161 12.10 1.76 29.14
N MET A 162 11.27 1.24 28.21
CA MET A 162 11.74 0.76 26.90
C MET A 162 12.04 1.93 25.97
N ALA A 163 11.22 2.98 26.00
CA ALA A 163 11.50 4.23 25.29
C ALA A 163 12.85 4.81 25.70
N VAL A 164 13.14 4.88 27.01
CA VAL A 164 14.42 5.35 27.55
C VAL A 164 15.56 4.43 27.13
N HIS A 165 15.40 3.11 27.31
CA HIS A 165 16.42 2.12 26.96
C HIS A 165 16.81 2.19 25.46
N TYR A 166 15.83 2.09 24.56
CA TYR A 166 16.09 2.15 23.12
C TYR A 166 16.52 3.54 22.64
N SER A 167 16.19 4.61 23.36
CA SER A 167 16.77 5.93 23.06
C SER A 167 18.28 5.89 23.19
N GLY A 168 18.80 5.26 24.25
CA GLY A 168 20.24 5.08 24.45
C GLY A 168 20.87 4.22 23.35
N ILE A 169 20.31 3.03 23.08
CA ILE A 169 20.86 2.10 22.08
C ILE A 169 20.90 2.71 20.68
N SER A 170 19.83 3.40 20.27
CA SER A 170 19.75 4.09 18.96
C SER A 170 20.85 5.13 18.75
N GLY A 171 21.30 5.78 19.82
CA GLY A 171 22.45 6.68 19.77
C GLY A 171 23.78 5.94 19.71
N GLN A 172 23.95 4.93 20.57
CA GLN A 172 25.21 4.22 20.77
C GLN A 172 25.75 3.56 19.50
N ILE A 173 24.88 2.99 18.66
CA ILE A 173 25.30 2.26 17.45
C ILE A 173 26.00 3.13 16.40
N THR A 174 25.85 4.46 16.45
CA THR A 174 26.62 5.40 15.61
C THR A 174 27.56 6.32 16.41
N HIS A 175 27.41 6.37 17.73
CA HIS A 175 28.19 7.24 18.62
C HIS A 175 28.52 6.51 19.93
N GLY A 176 29.65 5.82 19.99
CA GLY A 176 30.05 4.90 21.07
C GLY A 176 30.54 5.56 22.36
N ASP A 177 30.05 6.74 22.74
CA ASP A 177 30.40 7.41 23.99
C ASP A 177 29.25 7.30 25.02
N ASP A 178 29.57 7.00 26.28
CA ASP A 178 28.61 6.89 27.38
C ASP A 178 27.77 8.17 27.58
N LYS A 179 28.35 9.36 27.31
CA LYS A 179 27.63 10.63 27.36
C LYS A 179 26.52 10.69 26.33
N VAL A 180 26.71 10.08 25.16
CA VAL A 180 25.69 10.03 24.11
C VAL A 180 24.58 9.07 24.49
N TYR A 181 24.93 7.88 24.97
CA TYR A 181 23.97 6.91 25.47
C TYR A 181 23.07 7.52 26.56
N ASP A 182 23.67 8.19 27.56
CA ASP A 182 22.93 8.78 28.68
C ASP A 182 22.19 10.07 28.31
N ALA A 183 22.73 10.90 27.41
CA ALA A 183 22.02 12.06 26.87
C ALA A 183 20.74 11.64 26.14
N CYS A 184 20.81 10.62 25.28
CA CYS A 184 19.65 10.11 24.58
C CYS A 184 18.63 9.46 25.53
N ARG A 185 19.07 8.73 26.56
CA ARG A 185 18.17 8.21 27.61
C ARG A 185 17.42 9.32 28.32
N TYR A 186 18.14 10.32 28.83
CA TYR A 186 17.55 11.43 29.55
C TYR A 186 16.59 12.24 28.66
N TYR A 187 17.00 12.52 27.44
CA TYR A 187 16.18 13.28 26.50
C TYR A 187 14.95 12.49 26.02
N GLY A 188 15.08 11.17 25.83
CA GLY A 188 13.96 10.28 25.55
C GLY A 188 12.91 10.30 26.69
N ALA A 189 13.36 10.28 27.95
CA ALA A 189 12.47 10.41 29.11
C ALA A 189 11.68 11.73 29.11
N LEU A 190 12.34 12.85 28.80
CA LEU A 190 11.69 14.16 28.70
C LEU A 190 10.60 14.17 27.60
N ILE A 191 10.87 13.57 26.43
CA ILE A 191 9.88 13.48 25.35
C ILE A 191 8.69 12.61 25.78
N VAL A 192 8.92 11.45 26.41
CA VAL A 192 7.86 10.57 26.90
C VAL A 192 6.99 11.26 27.94
N ALA A 193 7.60 11.95 28.90
CA ALA A 193 6.88 12.71 29.92
C ALA A 193 6.05 13.84 29.28
N ALA A 194 6.62 14.58 28.32
CA ALA A 194 5.89 15.61 27.58
C ALA A 194 4.68 15.04 26.82
N MET A 195 4.84 13.91 26.14
CA MET A 195 3.74 13.21 25.46
C MET A 195 2.68 12.66 26.43
N SER A 196 3.08 12.38 27.67
CA SER A 196 2.19 11.95 28.75
C SER A 196 1.47 13.12 29.44
N GLY A 197 1.71 14.36 28.99
CA GLY A 197 1.04 15.56 29.50
C GLY A 197 1.76 16.27 30.65
N ALA A 198 3.02 15.91 30.94
CA ALA A 198 3.81 16.58 31.97
C ALA A 198 3.93 18.08 31.68
N GLN A 199 3.79 18.88 32.74
CA GLN A 199 3.86 20.33 32.63
C GLN A 199 5.31 20.80 32.46
N LYS A 200 5.49 21.99 31.89
CA LYS A 200 6.84 22.52 31.59
C LYS A 200 7.72 22.64 32.84
N ASN A 201 7.15 23.04 33.97
CA ASN A 201 7.85 23.12 35.26
C ASN A 201 8.27 21.74 35.80
N GLU A 202 7.51 20.68 35.51
CA GLU A 202 7.88 19.30 35.84
C GLU A 202 9.04 18.84 34.95
N LEU A 203 8.93 19.04 33.63
CA LEU A 203 9.96 18.71 32.64
C LEU A 203 11.29 19.46 32.87
N THR A 204 11.22 20.64 33.48
CA THR A 204 12.41 21.46 33.79
C THR A 204 12.80 21.42 35.26
N SER A 205 12.19 20.53 36.05
CA SER A 205 12.54 20.34 37.45
C SER A 205 13.94 19.74 37.59
N LYS A 206 14.69 20.19 38.60
CA LYS A 206 15.99 19.61 38.95
C LYS A 206 15.88 18.19 39.52
N THR A 207 14.69 17.77 39.92
CA THR A 207 14.38 16.43 40.41
C THR A 207 13.81 15.51 39.34
N PHE A 208 13.63 15.98 38.09
CA PHE A 208 12.95 15.20 37.05
C PHE A 208 13.54 13.79 36.89
N TYR A 209 14.87 13.66 36.92
CA TYR A 209 15.54 12.36 36.85
C TYR A 209 15.21 11.48 38.07
N ASP A 210 15.29 12.04 39.28
CA ASP A 210 15.03 11.32 40.53
C ASP A 210 13.57 10.84 40.61
N ASP A 211 12.64 11.67 40.12
CA ASP A 211 11.20 11.39 40.09
C ASP A 211 10.84 10.26 39.11
N HIS A 212 11.75 9.91 38.18
CA HIS A 212 11.54 8.91 37.13
C HIS A 212 12.62 7.81 37.10
N LEU A 213 13.31 7.55 38.22
CA LEU A 213 14.40 6.57 38.30
C LEU A 213 14.05 5.19 37.74
N GLU A 214 12.80 4.75 37.92
CA GLU A 214 12.30 3.47 37.40
C GLU A 214 12.42 3.32 35.88
N TRP A 215 12.44 4.42 35.10
CA TRP A 215 12.58 4.37 33.64
C TRP A 215 14.02 4.15 33.19
N PHE A 216 14.99 4.44 34.07
CA PHE A 216 16.41 4.39 33.76
C PHE A 216 17.04 3.03 34.13
N GLY A 217 16.40 2.22 34.96
CA GLY A 217 17.00 0.98 35.47
C GLY A 217 18.25 1.26 36.32
N ASP A 218 19.14 0.28 36.45
CA ASP A 218 20.24 0.33 37.44
C ASP A 218 21.41 1.26 37.05
N ARG A 219 21.48 1.69 35.79
CA ARG A 219 22.59 2.52 35.29
C ARG A 219 22.30 4.01 35.50
N ILE A 220 23.04 4.62 36.41
CA ILE A 220 23.04 6.08 36.62
C ILE A 220 23.55 6.85 35.40
N LEU A 221 23.08 8.10 35.23
CA LEU A 221 23.57 8.98 34.17
C LEU A 221 25.03 9.37 34.39
N HIS A 222 25.78 9.50 33.29
CA HIS A 222 27.09 10.14 33.27
C HIS A 222 27.05 11.52 33.95
N SER A 223 28.10 11.87 34.69
CA SER A 223 28.14 13.06 35.57
C SER A 223 27.84 14.39 34.87
N GLU A 224 28.34 14.58 33.65
CA GLU A 224 28.03 15.76 32.83
C GLU A 224 26.55 15.84 32.41
N ILE A 225 25.92 14.69 32.11
CA ILE A 225 24.48 14.64 31.78
C ILE A 225 23.64 14.82 33.05
N MET A 226 24.10 14.28 34.18
CA MET A 226 23.47 14.51 35.48
C MET A 226 23.49 16.01 35.85
N ALA A 227 24.58 16.73 35.58
CA ALA A 227 24.64 18.17 35.81
C ALA A 227 23.57 18.93 34.99
N ILE A 228 23.33 18.51 33.75
CA ILE A 228 22.24 19.03 32.93
C ILE A 228 20.88 18.68 33.54
N ALA A 229 20.66 17.43 33.95
CA ALA A 229 19.42 17.00 34.59
C ALA A 229 19.11 17.79 35.87
N GLN A 230 20.15 18.22 36.58
CA GLN A 230 20.07 19.08 37.78
C GLN A 230 19.97 20.59 37.46
N GLY A 231 19.79 20.94 36.18
CA GLY A 231 19.44 22.29 35.74
C GLY A 231 20.62 23.19 35.37
N SER A 232 21.78 22.64 34.96
CA SER A 232 22.92 23.48 34.53
C SER A 232 22.58 24.44 33.37
N TYR A 233 21.54 24.13 32.59
CA TYR A 233 21.02 24.94 31.48
C TYR A 233 20.17 26.15 31.92
N GLN A 234 19.76 26.25 33.19
CA GLN A 234 18.88 27.32 33.69
C GLN A 234 19.64 28.64 33.90
N ARG A 235 20.20 29.19 32.82
CA ARG A 235 21.04 30.40 32.83
C ARG A 235 20.35 31.54 32.05
N PRO A 236 19.80 32.57 32.72
CA PRO A 236 19.03 33.64 32.07
C PRO A 236 19.78 34.37 30.95
N GLY A 237 21.10 34.54 31.07
CA GLY A 237 21.94 35.23 30.09
C GLY A 237 22.31 34.39 28.86
N GLY A 238 21.90 33.12 28.80
CA GLY A 238 22.10 32.24 27.65
C GLY A 238 23.56 32.19 27.20
N TYR A 239 23.84 32.68 26.00
CA TYR A 239 25.20 32.75 25.46
C TYR A 239 26.17 33.51 26.37
N GLN A 240 25.74 34.58 27.03
CA GLN A 240 26.60 35.36 27.94
C GLN A 240 27.01 34.56 29.18
N ASP A 241 26.13 33.65 29.64
CA ASP A 241 26.35 32.80 30.81
C ASP A 241 26.98 31.44 30.44
N GLY A 242 27.47 31.29 29.21
CA GLY A 242 28.24 30.12 28.78
C GLY A 242 27.45 29.02 28.06
N ILE A 243 26.16 29.22 27.74
CA ILE A 243 25.39 28.27 26.91
C ILE A 243 25.93 28.30 25.47
N ARG A 244 26.22 27.13 24.89
CA ARG A 244 26.79 27.00 23.54
C ARG A 244 26.08 25.89 22.78
N GLY A 245 25.55 26.16 21.59
CA GLY A 245 25.03 25.14 20.68
C GLY A 245 26.15 24.61 19.79
N LYS A 246 26.89 23.60 20.24
CA LYS A 246 28.04 23.03 19.52
C LYS A 246 27.85 21.53 19.30
N GLY A 247 28.64 20.96 18.38
CA GLY A 247 28.67 19.53 18.04
C GLY A 247 28.95 18.54 19.17
N TYR A 248 29.35 19.01 20.36
CA TYR A 248 29.53 18.16 21.54
C TYR A 248 28.19 17.90 22.22
N ILE A 249 27.87 16.62 22.46
CA ILE A 249 26.56 16.18 22.96
C ILE A 249 26.06 16.93 24.21
N VAL A 250 26.96 17.20 25.16
CA VAL A 250 26.62 17.91 26.41
C VAL A 250 26.21 19.35 26.12
N ASN A 251 26.96 20.04 25.24
CA ASN A 251 26.65 21.40 24.84
C ASN A 251 25.33 21.48 24.08
N ALA A 252 25.11 20.58 23.10
CA ALA A 252 23.88 20.53 22.33
C ALA A 252 22.64 20.29 23.21
N LEU A 253 22.70 19.33 24.14
CA LEU A 253 21.61 19.05 25.07
C LEU A 253 21.36 20.24 26.03
N GLU A 254 22.42 20.82 26.61
CA GLU A 254 22.31 21.98 27.51
C GLU A 254 21.69 23.18 26.80
N ALA A 255 22.11 23.46 25.55
CA ALA A 255 21.59 24.54 24.73
C ALA A 255 20.12 24.35 24.35
N ALA A 256 19.72 23.15 23.93
CA ALA A 256 18.33 22.87 23.59
C ALA A 256 17.39 22.96 24.81
N LEU A 257 17.82 22.49 25.98
CA LEU A 257 17.05 22.61 27.22
C LEU A 257 17.01 24.04 27.76
N TRP A 258 18.07 24.83 27.58
CA TRP A 258 18.04 26.26 27.84
C TRP A 258 17.02 26.97 26.96
N ALA A 259 17.01 26.67 25.65
CA ALA A 259 16.04 27.24 24.72
C ALA A 259 14.62 26.86 25.11
N PHE A 260 14.37 25.59 25.46
CA PHE A 260 13.07 25.12 25.96
C PHE A 260 12.68 25.83 27.26
N TRP A 261 13.56 25.92 28.24
CA TRP A 261 13.28 26.60 29.50
C TRP A 261 12.95 28.09 29.32
N SER A 262 13.66 28.77 28.43
CA SER A 262 13.56 30.23 28.19
C SER A 262 12.56 30.67 27.11
N ASP A 263 11.84 29.74 26.46
CA ASP A 263 10.97 30.02 25.32
C ASP A 263 9.69 30.84 25.62
N GLU A 264 9.44 31.18 26.88
CA GLU A 264 8.24 31.90 27.36
C GLU A 264 6.90 31.30 26.92
N GLY A 265 6.82 29.96 26.80
CA GLY A 265 5.59 29.25 26.45
C GLY A 265 5.27 29.28 24.95
N SER A 266 6.26 29.62 24.10
CA SER A 266 6.09 29.73 22.65
C SER A 266 7.13 28.89 21.90
N PHE A 267 6.65 27.95 21.09
CA PHE A 267 7.52 27.16 20.21
C PHE A 267 8.41 28.06 19.33
N GLU A 268 7.82 29.09 18.72
CA GLU A 268 8.50 30.04 17.82
C GLU A 268 9.65 30.75 18.53
N LYS A 269 9.41 31.25 19.74
CA LYS A 269 10.43 31.98 20.48
C LYS A 269 11.60 31.08 20.87
N GLY A 270 11.32 29.89 21.39
CA GLY A 270 12.38 28.97 21.79
C GLY A 270 13.19 28.43 20.62
N VAL A 271 12.57 28.12 19.47
CA VAL A 271 13.34 27.64 18.31
C VAL A 271 14.23 28.75 17.74
N LEU A 272 13.75 30.00 17.75
CA LEU A 272 14.57 31.15 17.36
C LEU A 272 15.70 31.41 18.38
N ASN A 273 15.47 31.19 19.67
CA ASN A 273 16.54 31.24 20.67
C ASN A 273 17.61 30.17 20.41
N ALA A 274 17.19 28.94 20.10
CA ALA A 274 18.09 27.84 19.78
C ALA A 274 18.95 28.16 18.54
N VAL A 275 18.34 28.61 17.43
CA VAL A 275 19.05 28.97 16.20
C VAL A 275 20.01 30.15 16.43
N ASN A 276 19.57 31.19 17.14
CA ASN A 276 20.39 32.39 17.33
C ASN A 276 21.53 32.22 18.35
N LEU A 277 21.71 31.05 18.98
CA LEU A 277 22.95 30.72 19.70
C LEU A 277 24.15 30.62 18.76
N GLY A 278 23.94 30.31 17.47
CA GLY A 278 25.01 30.15 16.50
C GLY A 278 25.77 28.84 16.64
N ASP A 279 26.86 28.74 15.89
CA ASP A 279 27.70 27.56 15.72
C ASP A 279 26.90 26.40 15.08
N ASP A 280 26.39 25.46 15.86
CA ASP A 280 25.70 24.24 15.39
C ASP A 280 24.17 24.41 15.50
N THR A 281 23.63 25.19 14.56
CA THR A 281 22.30 25.81 14.71
C THR A 281 21.14 24.92 14.29
N ASP A 282 21.31 24.13 13.23
CA ASP A 282 20.30 23.16 12.78
C ASP A 282 20.09 22.08 13.84
N THR A 283 21.17 21.50 14.37
CA THR A 283 21.10 20.47 15.40
C THR A 283 20.52 21.00 16.70
N THR A 284 20.98 22.15 17.18
CA THR A 284 20.45 22.71 18.43
C THR A 284 18.94 22.99 18.31
N ALA A 285 18.49 23.48 17.15
CA ALA A 285 17.09 23.76 16.87
C ALA A 285 16.26 22.49 16.65
N ALA A 286 16.81 21.47 15.98
CA ALA A 286 16.19 20.17 15.78
C ALA A 286 15.98 19.45 17.12
N ILE A 287 17.00 19.45 17.99
CA ILE A 287 16.87 18.93 19.36
C ILE A 287 15.78 19.70 20.08
N TYR A 288 15.87 21.03 20.24
CA TYR A 288 14.79 21.82 20.86
C TYR A 288 13.39 21.46 20.31
N GLY A 289 13.28 21.36 18.99
CA GLY A 289 12.05 21.11 18.26
C GLY A 289 11.40 19.77 18.61
N GLN A 290 12.18 18.75 18.97
CA GLN A 290 11.65 17.45 19.39
C GLN A 290 10.82 17.56 20.68
N LEU A 291 11.42 18.07 21.75
CA LEU A 291 10.77 18.22 23.05
C LEU A 291 9.68 19.28 23.01
N ALA A 292 9.96 20.46 22.44
CA ALA A 292 8.98 21.53 22.34
C ALA A 292 7.77 21.11 21.49
N GLY A 293 8.00 20.37 20.40
CA GLY A 293 6.92 19.82 19.57
C GLY A 293 6.08 18.77 20.30
N ALA A 294 6.68 17.95 21.16
CA ALA A 294 5.97 17.00 22.00
C ALA A 294 5.14 17.70 23.09
N HIS A 295 5.68 18.75 23.71
CA HIS A 295 5.01 19.50 24.78
C HIS A 295 3.89 20.40 24.28
N TYR A 296 4.13 21.21 23.25
CA TYR A 296 3.13 22.15 22.73
C TYR A 296 2.11 21.51 21.78
N GLY A 297 2.50 20.40 21.13
CA GLY A 297 1.70 19.72 20.12
C GLY A 297 1.71 20.41 18.76
N TYR A 298 1.31 19.66 17.73
CA TYR A 298 1.37 20.08 16.32
C TYR A 298 0.64 21.40 16.03
N ASN A 299 -0.55 21.60 16.62
CA ASN A 299 -1.40 22.77 16.38
C ASN A 299 -0.82 24.08 16.93
N LYS A 300 0.25 24.02 17.72
CA LYS A 300 0.94 25.19 18.28
C LYS A 300 2.22 25.56 17.53
N LEU A 301 2.60 24.78 16.52
CA LEU A 301 3.69 25.14 15.62
C LEU A 301 3.23 26.28 14.69
N PRO A 302 4.11 27.24 14.33
CA PRO A 302 3.75 28.29 13.38
C PRO A 302 3.34 27.71 12.02
N GLU A 303 2.08 27.90 11.65
CA GLU A 303 1.50 27.37 10.42
C GLU A 303 2.33 27.76 9.18
N LYS A 304 2.78 29.02 9.13
CA LYS A 304 3.65 29.53 8.06
C LYS A 304 4.91 28.70 7.82
N TRP A 305 5.50 28.13 8.88
CA TRP A 305 6.70 27.31 8.76
C TRP A 305 6.36 25.88 8.38
N VAL A 306 5.31 25.34 8.99
CA VAL A 306 4.83 23.98 8.71
C VAL A 306 4.40 23.82 7.24
N GLU A 307 3.69 24.80 6.67
CA GLU A 307 3.27 24.79 5.26
C GLU A 307 4.45 24.80 4.27
N CYS A 308 5.59 25.38 4.65
CA CYS A 308 6.77 25.44 3.80
C CYS A 308 7.61 24.16 3.82
N ILE A 309 7.41 23.27 4.79
CA ILE A 309 8.24 22.06 4.94
C ILE A 309 8.15 21.17 3.70
N TYR A 310 9.32 20.78 3.20
CA TYR A 310 9.45 19.82 2.11
C TYR A 310 8.78 18.50 2.49
N ALA A 311 7.92 17.98 1.60
CA ALA A 311 7.18 16.74 1.82
C ALA A 311 6.34 16.69 3.12
N LYS A 312 5.81 17.84 3.57
CA LYS A 312 4.95 17.98 4.77
C LYS A 312 3.92 16.85 4.91
N ASP A 313 3.13 16.55 3.88
CA ASP A 313 2.08 15.54 3.95
C ASP A 313 2.64 14.13 4.22
N PHE A 314 3.78 13.79 3.62
CA PHE A 314 4.47 12.53 3.87
C PHE A 314 4.98 12.44 5.31
N ILE A 315 5.57 13.52 5.83
CA ILE A 315 6.04 13.59 7.21
C ILE A 315 4.86 13.47 8.19
N GLY A 316 3.70 14.05 7.86
CA GLY A 316 2.46 13.87 8.62
C GLY A 316 1.97 12.43 8.63
N CYS A 317 2.04 11.75 7.49
CA CYS A 317 1.71 10.32 7.40
C CYS A 317 2.67 9.48 8.25
N VAL A 318 3.99 9.68 8.12
CA VAL A 318 5.00 8.95 8.92
C VAL A 318 4.80 9.21 10.42
N SER A 319 4.54 10.46 10.82
CA SER A 319 4.32 10.83 12.22
C SER A 319 3.07 10.17 12.81
N SER A 320 2.01 10.01 12.02
CA SER A 320 0.79 9.33 12.46
C SER A 320 0.97 7.82 12.48
N TRP A 321 1.67 7.27 11.49
CA TRP A 321 1.89 5.84 11.35
C TRP A 321 2.81 5.28 12.45
N ILE A 322 3.90 5.99 12.78
CA ILE A 322 4.77 5.55 13.87
C ILE A 322 4.04 5.50 15.22
N ALA A 323 3.15 6.46 15.50
CA ALA A 323 2.33 6.46 16.71
C ALA A 323 1.33 5.29 16.71
N TYR A 324 0.74 4.99 15.54
CA TYR A 324 -0.17 3.85 15.37
C TYR A 324 0.52 2.50 15.61
N GLU A 325 1.70 2.27 15.00
CA GLU A 325 2.44 1.02 15.21
C GLU A 325 2.98 0.91 16.63
N GLY A 326 3.38 2.03 17.26
CA GLY A 326 3.79 2.06 18.67
C GLY A 326 2.67 1.66 19.63
N GLU A 327 1.45 2.19 19.41
CA GLU A 327 0.25 1.79 20.14
C GLU A 327 -0.03 0.28 19.99
N LYS A 328 0.12 -0.25 18.79
CA LYS A 328 -0.07 -1.67 18.49
C LYS A 328 1.02 -2.53 19.14
N TRP A 329 2.29 -2.12 19.07
CA TRP A 329 3.39 -2.79 19.76
C TRP A 329 3.12 -2.86 21.26
N PHE A 330 2.67 -1.76 21.88
CA PHE A 330 2.34 -1.73 23.30
C PHE A 330 1.21 -2.72 23.66
N ARG A 331 0.15 -2.78 22.84
CA ARG A 331 -0.93 -3.78 23.01
C ARG A 331 -0.44 -5.21 22.85
N ASN A 332 0.56 -5.44 22.00
CA ASN A 332 1.17 -6.74 21.80
C ASN A 332 2.13 -7.12 22.95
N GLN A 333 2.78 -6.17 23.63
CA GLN A 333 3.66 -6.46 24.77
C GLN A 333 2.89 -6.70 26.07
N THR A 334 1.72 -6.06 26.20
CA THR A 334 0.74 -6.35 27.25
C THR A 334 -0.01 -7.68 27.02
N MET A 335 0.25 -8.35 25.89
CA MET A 335 -0.10 -9.74 25.56
C MET A 335 1.18 -10.59 25.59
N PRO A 336 1.52 -11.27 26.67
CA PRO A 336 2.88 -11.69 26.92
C PRO A 336 3.30 -12.86 26.04
N TYR A 337 4.38 -12.62 25.32
CA TYR A 337 5.14 -13.61 24.59
C TYR A 337 6.12 -14.27 25.56
N THR A 338 5.85 -15.54 25.88
CA THR A 338 6.77 -16.44 26.59
C THR A 338 7.90 -16.88 25.64
N SER A 339 9.09 -16.27 25.70
CA SER A 339 10.24 -16.79 24.92
C SER A 339 11.64 -16.64 25.54
N GLU A 340 11.80 -16.28 26.81
CA GLU A 340 13.12 -16.29 27.46
C GLU A 340 13.11 -17.09 28.77
N LEU A 341 13.18 -18.43 28.66
CA LEU A 341 13.57 -19.30 29.79
C LEU A 341 14.02 -20.68 29.30
N ILE A 342 14.86 -20.71 28.25
CA ILE A 342 15.67 -21.89 27.92
C ILE A 342 17.10 -21.38 27.69
N ASN A 343 17.84 -21.20 28.79
CA ASN A 343 19.29 -21.38 28.89
C ASN A 343 19.82 -20.81 30.20
N SER A 344 19.62 -21.53 31.30
CA SER A 344 20.63 -21.62 32.35
C SER A 344 20.39 -22.89 33.15
N SER A 345 21.09 -23.94 32.73
CA SER A 345 21.32 -25.12 33.56
C SER A 345 22.21 -24.71 34.74
N ASN A 346 21.63 -24.56 35.93
CA ASN A 346 22.35 -24.74 37.19
C ASN A 346 21.41 -25.39 38.20
N GLY A 347 21.81 -26.59 38.63
CA GLY A 347 21.03 -27.42 39.53
C GLY A 347 20.89 -26.80 40.92
N MET A 348 19.66 -26.73 41.41
CA MET A 348 19.36 -26.77 42.83
C MET A 348 18.07 -27.57 43.02
N SER A 349 18.14 -28.67 43.77
CA SER A 349 16.96 -29.37 44.28
C SER A 349 16.26 -28.47 45.29
N LEU A 350 14.98 -28.20 45.10
CA LEU A 350 14.13 -27.57 46.11
C LEU A 350 12.80 -28.32 46.20
N ASN A 351 12.73 -29.22 47.17
CA ASN A 351 11.49 -29.68 47.77
C ASN A 351 10.84 -28.49 48.49
N SER A 352 9.75 -27.92 47.97
CA SER A 352 8.77 -27.22 48.80
C SER A 352 7.41 -27.13 48.10
N LYS A 353 6.36 -27.44 48.86
CA LYS A 353 4.96 -27.18 48.49
C LYS A 353 4.79 -25.67 48.28
N ALA A 354 4.64 -25.22 47.04
CA ALA A 354 4.31 -23.83 46.72
C ALA A 354 2.78 -23.65 46.64
N SER A 355 2.22 -22.83 47.52
CA SER A 355 0.83 -22.37 47.45
C SER A 355 0.75 -21.03 46.72
N VAL A 356 -0.13 -20.91 45.73
CA VAL A 356 -0.36 -19.67 44.95
C VAL A 356 -1.49 -18.86 45.58
N SER A 357 -1.31 -17.55 45.72
CA SER A 357 -2.31 -16.62 46.28
C SER A 357 -2.75 -15.61 45.21
N ILE A 358 -4.06 -15.42 45.02
CA ILE A 358 -4.64 -14.56 43.97
C ILE A 358 -5.28 -13.33 44.63
N TYR A 359 -4.92 -12.12 44.17
CA TYR A 359 -5.51 -10.87 44.65
C TYR A 359 -6.30 -10.16 43.54
N TRP A 360 -7.48 -9.64 43.89
CA TRP A 360 -8.35 -8.86 43.00
C TRP A 360 -8.17 -7.37 43.32
N THR A 361 -7.71 -6.55 42.37
CA THR A 361 -7.70 -5.09 42.50
C THR A 361 -8.86 -4.47 41.73
N GLN A 362 -9.36 -3.32 42.20
CA GLN A 362 -10.60 -2.68 41.72
C GLN A 362 -10.54 -2.16 40.27
N ASN A 363 -9.41 -2.31 39.56
CA ASN A 363 -9.24 -1.97 38.15
C ASN A 363 -8.81 -3.22 37.36
N SER A 364 -9.78 -4.06 36.99
CA SER A 364 -9.83 -5.05 35.89
C SER A 364 -8.58 -5.81 35.40
N CYS A 365 -7.49 -5.93 36.17
CA CYS A 365 -6.37 -6.84 35.92
C CYS A 365 -6.16 -7.76 37.11
N ILE A 366 -6.23 -9.07 36.87
CA ILE A 366 -5.91 -10.12 37.84
C ILE A 366 -4.39 -10.12 38.00
N SER A 367 -3.83 -9.85 39.20
CA SER A 367 -2.41 -10.10 39.46
C SER A 367 -2.24 -11.43 40.19
N LEU A 368 -1.49 -12.36 39.60
CA LEU A 368 -1.26 -13.70 40.14
C LEU A 368 0.20 -13.84 40.50
N LYS A 369 0.50 -13.85 41.81
CA LYS A 369 1.87 -14.06 42.30
C LYS A 369 2.01 -15.50 42.80
N THR A 370 2.92 -16.26 42.18
CA THR A 370 3.46 -17.47 42.80
C THR A 370 4.37 -17.09 43.97
N SER A 371 4.70 -18.04 44.86
CA SER A 371 5.70 -17.85 45.93
C SER A 371 7.12 -17.51 45.43
N LEU A 372 7.32 -17.47 44.10
CA LEU A 372 8.54 -17.10 43.39
C LEU A 372 8.44 -15.75 42.64
N GLY A 373 7.32 -15.02 42.78
CA GLY A 373 7.20 -13.65 42.26
C GLY A 373 6.96 -13.50 40.75
N ARG A 374 6.68 -14.58 40.00
CA ARG A 374 6.30 -14.50 38.58
C ARG A 374 4.82 -14.15 38.43
N ASP A 375 4.52 -13.20 37.55
CA ASP A 375 3.15 -12.78 37.18
C ASP A 375 2.62 -13.68 36.05
N ILE A 376 1.58 -14.48 36.34
CA ILE A 376 0.99 -15.44 35.38
C ILE A 376 -0.22 -14.85 34.63
N SER A 377 -0.61 -13.61 34.96
CA SER A 377 -1.70 -12.86 34.31
C SER A 377 -1.50 -12.64 32.80
N SER A 378 -0.26 -12.88 32.38
CA SER A 378 0.30 -12.65 31.08
C SER A 378 -0.56 -13.31 29.98
N ASN A 379 -0.74 -14.62 29.96
CA ASN A 379 -1.27 -15.33 28.79
C ASN A 379 -2.82 -15.38 28.69
N THR A 380 -3.52 -14.36 29.19
CA THR A 380 -4.98 -14.28 29.12
C THR A 380 -5.43 -13.86 27.72
N ILE A 381 -6.32 -14.64 27.10
CA ILE A 381 -6.88 -14.32 25.77
C ILE A 381 -8.35 -13.98 25.90
N VAL A 382 -8.77 -12.86 25.32
CA VAL A 382 -10.19 -12.56 25.12
C VAL A 382 -10.60 -13.06 23.72
N ARG A 383 -11.58 -13.95 23.65
CA ARG A 383 -12.12 -14.50 22.39
C ARG A 383 -13.58 -14.16 22.22
N LYS A 384 -13.96 -13.56 21.09
CA LYS A 384 -15.36 -13.34 20.70
C LYS A 384 -16.11 -14.69 20.71
N ALA A 385 -17.29 -14.72 21.33
CA ALA A 385 -18.10 -15.91 21.47
C ALA A 385 -18.86 -16.23 20.18
N ILE A 386 -18.15 -16.73 19.17
CA ILE A 386 -18.75 -17.20 17.91
C ILE A 386 -19.70 -18.38 18.11
N ASN A 387 -19.56 -19.09 19.23
CA ASN A 387 -20.49 -20.10 19.71
C ASN A 387 -20.86 -19.73 21.16
N PRO A 388 -22.12 -19.37 21.48
CA PRO A 388 -22.53 -18.91 22.81
C PRO A 388 -22.77 -20.05 23.83
N SER A 389 -22.46 -21.31 23.47
CA SER A 389 -22.63 -22.46 24.38
C SER A 389 -21.54 -22.59 25.45
N GLY A 390 -20.48 -21.79 25.40
CA GLY A 390 -19.42 -21.80 26.40
C GLY A 390 -19.94 -21.46 27.79
N ARG A 391 -19.38 -22.15 28.78
CA ARG A 391 -19.65 -21.94 30.20
C ARG A 391 -18.32 -21.80 30.93
N ILE A 392 -18.33 -21.11 32.06
CA ILE A 392 -17.16 -21.01 32.92
C ILE A 392 -16.73 -22.44 33.31
N GLY A 393 -15.44 -22.72 33.18
CA GLY A 393 -14.86 -24.02 33.42
C GLY A 393 -14.77 -24.94 32.20
N HIS A 394 -15.44 -24.62 31.08
CA HIS A 394 -15.24 -25.38 29.85
C HIS A 394 -13.81 -25.22 29.33
N LEU A 395 -13.27 -26.30 28.77
CA LEU A 395 -11.98 -26.30 28.11
C LEU A 395 -12.08 -25.73 26.70
N TYR A 396 -10.97 -25.21 26.19
CA TYR A 396 -10.88 -24.59 24.89
C TYR A 396 -9.65 -25.10 24.14
N ASP A 397 -9.87 -25.69 22.95
CA ASP A 397 -8.82 -26.01 21.98
C ASP A 397 -8.50 -24.72 21.20
N GLY A 398 -7.49 -23.98 21.65
CA GLY A 398 -7.03 -22.76 20.98
C GLY A 398 -6.46 -23.00 19.59
N TRP A 399 -5.96 -24.20 19.27
CA TRP A 399 -5.43 -24.48 17.94
C TRP A 399 -6.53 -24.50 16.89
N ARG A 400 -7.71 -25.03 17.25
CA ARG A 400 -8.85 -25.16 16.34
C ARG A 400 -9.99 -24.17 16.62
N ASP A 401 -9.92 -23.42 17.71
CA ASP A 401 -11.00 -22.55 18.24
C ASP A 401 -12.30 -23.30 18.61
N HIS A 402 -12.18 -24.48 19.24
CA HIS A 402 -13.33 -25.28 19.69
C HIS A 402 -13.49 -25.28 21.20
N ILE A 403 -14.74 -25.23 21.66
CA ILE A 403 -15.11 -25.42 23.07
C ILE A 403 -15.26 -26.93 23.29
N LEU A 404 -14.65 -27.44 24.35
CA LEU A 404 -14.65 -28.84 24.74
C LEU A 404 -15.47 -28.99 26.02
N GLU A 405 -16.58 -29.74 25.94
CA GLU A 405 -17.44 -30.02 27.09
C GLU A 405 -16.81 -31.12 27.96
N LEU A 406 -16.60 -30.85 29.25
CA LEU A 406 -16.29 -31.86 30.26
C LEU A 406 -17.44 -31.93 31.25
N SER A 407 -18.04 -33.11 31.38
CA SER A 407 -19.20 -33.37 32.23
C SER A 407 -18.86 -33.56 33.71
N CYS A 408 -17.59 -33.54 34.11
CA CYS A 408 -17.15 -34.02 35.43
C CYS A 408 -16.56 -32.97 36.39
N ILE A 409 -16.37 -31.71 35.99
CA ILE A 409 -15.67 -30.71 36.83
C ILE A 409 -16.60 -29.56 37.20
N LYS A 410 -16.87 -29.40 38.50
CA LYS A 410 -17.66 -28.28 39.04
C LYS A 410 -16.72 -27.19 39.53
N PHE A 411 -16.93 -25.96 39.05
CA PHE A 411 -16.15 -24.79 39.44
C PHE A 411 -17.00 -23.86 40.32
N ASN A 412 -16.37 -23.22 41.30
CA ASN A 412 -17.01 -22.16 42.08
C ASN A 412 -16.94 -20.85 41.29
N VAL A 413 -18.08 -20.19 41.12
CA VAL A 413 -18.21 -18.94 40.36
C VAL A 413 -18.65 -17.82 41.31
N LYS A 414 -17.98 -16.66 41.24
CA LYS A 414 -18.40 -15.44 41.91
C LYS A 414 -19.13 -14.55 40.93
N LYS A 415 -20.18 -13.90 41.43
CA LYS A 415 -20.86 -12.84 40.68
C LYS A 415 -20.01 -11.58 40.70
N ASP A 416 -19.57 -11.14 39.52
CA ASP A 416 -18.80 -9.92 39.29
C ASP A 416 -19.58 -9.09 38.29
N TYR A 417 -20.17 -7.98 38.73
CA TYR A 417 -21.03 -7.12 37.92
C TYR A 417 -20.25 -5.91 37.42
N SER A 418 -19.82 -5.93 36.16
CA SER A 418 -19.25 -4.77 35.48
C SER A 418 -19.85 -4.60 34.09
N SER A 419 -20.42 -3.43 33.82
CA SER A 419 -20.95 -3.06 32.51
C SER A 419 -19.88 -2.36 31.67
N LEU A 420 -19.73 -2.77 30.42
CA LEU A 420 -18.87 -2.07 29.45
C LEU A 420 -19.68 -1.03 28.65
N PRO A 421 -19.01 -0.05 28.02
CA PRO A 421 -19.69 0.92 27.16
C PRO A 421 -20.45 0.24 26.02
N ILE A 422 -21.63 0.77 25.68
CA ILE A 422 -22.39 0.35 24.51
C ILE A 422 -21.62 0.78 23.26
N LYS A 423 -21.50 -0.13 22.28
CA LYS A 423 -20.99 0.18 20.94
C LYS A 423 -22.15 0.07 19.96
N CYS A 424 -22.58 1.19 19.38
CA CYS A 424 -23.52 1.20 18.27
C CYS A 424 -22.90 1.97 17.09
N MET A 425 -23.04 1.44 15.87
CA MET A 425 -22.51 2.12 14.69
C MET A 425 -23.20 1.71 13.42
N ILE A 426 -23.17 2.61 12.44
CA ILE A 426 -23.61 2.37 11.07
C ILE A 426 -22.44 2.66 10.14
N GLN A 427 -22.16 1.70 9.26
CA GLN A 427 -21.07 1.81 8.29
C GLN A 427 -21.58 1.44 6.89
N SER A 428 -21.14 2.22 5.90
CA SER A 428 -21.35 1.86 4.49
C SER A 428 -20.33 0.81 4.05
N GLY A 429 -20.75 -0.17 3.25
CA GLY A 429 -19.91 -1.31 2.86
C GLY A 429 -18.66 -0.93 2.07
N ASP A 430 -18.74 0.11 1.23
CA ASP A 430 -17.61 0.69 0.48
C ASP A 430 -16.56 1.39 1.37
N LYS A 431 -16.99 1.92 2.52
CA LYS A 431 -16.11 2.57 3.52
C LYS A 431 -15.44 1.57 4.46
N LEU A 432 -15.71 0.28 4.32
CA LEU A 432 -15.13 -0.75 5.18
C LEU A 432 -13.77 -1.19 4.63
N GLU A 433 -12.74 -1.14 5.46
CA GLU A 433 -11.39 -1.58 5.11
C GLU A 433 -11.42 -3.04 4.60
N ASN A 434 -10.97 -3.25 3.36
CA ASN A 434 -11.00 -4.54 2.65
C ASN A 434 -12.38 -5.23 2.65
N ARG A 435 -13.47 -4.48 2.87
CA ARG A 435 -14.85 -4.99 2.99
C ARG A 435 -14.97 -6.13 4.03
N ASN A 436 -14.12 -6.12 5.07
CA ASN A 436 -14.05 -7.18 6.08
C ASN A 436 -14.95 -6.88 7.30
N VAL A 437 -16.16 -7.44 7.32
CA VAL A 437 -17.12 -7.18 8.41
C VAL A 437 -16.69 -7.80 9.73
N LEU A 438 -15.89 -8.87 9.71
CA LEU A 438 -15.41 -9.52 10.93
C LEU A 438 -14.51 -8.60 11.76
N ARG A 439 -13.78 -7.68 11.11
CA ARG A 439 -12.99 -6.64 11.80
C ARG A 439 -13.86 -5.63 12.53
N LEU A 440 -14.97 -5.22 11.92
CA LEU A 440 -15.91 -4.23 12.49
C LEU A 440 -16.49 -4.69 13.84
N ILE A 441 -16.73 -6.00 13.95
CA ILE A 441 -17.42 -6.65 15.08
C ILE A 441 -16.45 -7.25 16.12
N ASP A 442 -15.20 -6.76 16.12
CA ASP A 442 -14.15 -7.09 17.10
C ASP A 442 -13.77 -8.59 17.18
N ILE A 443 -13.90 -9.34 16.07
CA ILE A 443 -13.33 -10.70 16.00
C ILE A 443 -11.81 -10.56 15.82
N SER A 444 -11.02 -11.17 16.72
CA SER A 444 -9.55 -11.12 16.70
C SER A 444 -8.96 -11.72 15.42
N ALA A 445 -7.76 -11.26 15.02
CA ALA A 445 -7.10 -11.65 13.78
C ALA A 445 -7.03 -13.17 13.58
N ASP A 446 -6.56 -13.89 14.59
CA ASP A 446 -6.51 -15.35 14.59
C ASP A 446 -7.89 -16.00 14.40
N LEU A 447 -8.92 -15.50 15.10
CA LEU A 447 -10.26 -16.07 15.03
C LEU A 447 -10.88 -15.84 13.65
N ARG A 448 -10.58 -14.71 13.00
CA ARG A 448 -11.04 -14.43 11.64
C ARG A 448 -10.47 -15.45 10.65
N LEU A 449 -9.20 -15.83 10.78
CA LEU A 449 -8.62 -16.88 9.95
C LEU A 449 -9.35 -18.21 10.15
N SER A 450 -9.66 -18.59 11.39
CA SER A 450 -10.42 -19.81 11.68
C SER A 450 -11.81 -19.80 11.03
N VAL A 451 -12.49 -18.65 11.10
CA VAL A 451 -13.83 -18.47 10.51
C VAL A 451 -13.76 -18.51 8.98
N LEU A 452 -12.82 -17.78 8.35
CA LEU A 452 -12.69 -17.68 6.89
C LEU A 452 -12.22 -18.98 6.24
N SER A 453 -11.28 -19.68 6.90
CA SER A 453 -10.79 -20.98 6.47
C SER A 453 -11.79 -22.10 6.72
N ASN A 454 -12.85 -21.88 7.49
CA ASN A 454 -13.81 -22.90 7.96
C ASN A 454 -13.19 -23.93 8.92
N LEU A 455 -12.10 -23.58 9.62
CA LEU A 455 -11.54 -24.36 10.73
C LEU A 455 -12.54 -24.49 11.88
N VAL A 456 -13.32 -23.44 12.10
CA VAL A 456 -14.47 -23.43 12.99
C VAL A 456 -15.73 -23.08 12.19
N THR A 457 -16.79 -23.85 12.38
CA THR A 457 -18.07 -23.59 11.71
C THR A 457 -18.64 -22.26 12.22
N PRO A 458 -18.87 -21.25 11.35
CA PRO A 458 -19.37 -19.95 11.76
C PRO A 458 -20.78 -20.07 12.34
N LYS A 459 -20.96 -19.69 13.61
CA LYS A 459 -22.26 -19.67 14.32
C LYS A 459 -22.54 -18.27 14.85
N GLY A 460 -23.80 -18.02 15.22
CA GLY A 460 -24.24 -16.75 15.81
C GLY A 460 -23.81 -15.54 14.98
N ILE A 461 -23.16 -14.58 15.63
CA ILE A 461 -22.67 -13.37 14.96
C ILE A 461 -21.61 -13.66 13.88
N ALA A 462 -20.81 -14.73 14.00
CA ALA A 462 -19.80 -15.08 13.00
C ALA A 462 -20.40 -15.63 11.70
N SER A 463 -21.65 -16.09 11.72
CA SER A 463 -22.36 -16.52 10.50
C SER A 463 -22.56 -15.40 9.48
N ILE A 464 -22.23 -14.16 9.84
CA ILE A 464 -22.18 -12.99 8.95
C ILE A 464 -21.30 -13.20 7.70
N VAL A 465 -20.29 -14.08 7.76
CA VAL A 465 -19.50 -14.44 6.57
C VAL A 465 -20.37 -15.04 5.46
N ASN A 466 -21.49 -15.68 5.82
CA ASN A 466 -22.43 -16.31 4.91
C ASN A 466 -23.46 -15.33 4.34
N TYR A 467 -23.32 -14.03 4.57
CA TYR A 467 -24.16 -13.02 3.92
C TYR A 467 -24.16 -13.22 2.39
N PRO A 468 -25.33 -13.34 1.73
CA PRO A 468 -25.39 -13.86 0.37
C PRO A 468 -24.91 -12.89 -0.70
N TYR A 469 -24.81 -11.58 -0.40
CA TYR A 469 -24.45 -10.56 -1.38
C TYR A 469 -23.03 -9.99 -1.17
N GLU A 470 -22.50 -9.37 -2.21
CA GLU A 470 -21.29 -8.56 -2.10
C GLU A 470 -21.52 -7.38 -1.14
N ILE A 471 -20.48 -7.02 -0.40
CA ILE A 471 -20.48 -5.82 0.45
C ILE A 471 -19.94 -4.68 -0.40
N ASP A 472 -20.76 -3.66 -0.60
CA ASP A 472 -20.56 -2.56 -1.55
C ASP A 472 -21.24 -1.28 -1.03
N GLU A 473 -21.33 -0.25 -1.87
CA GLU A 473 -21.97 1.05 -1.58
C GLU A 473 -23.48 0.96 -1.29
N CYS A 474 -24.15 -0.09 -1.73
CA CYS A 474 -25.57 -0.34 -1.48
C CYS A 474 -25.80 -1.16 -0.20
N THR A 475 -24.73 -1.48 0.54
CA THR A 475 -24.79 -2.26 1.76
C THR A 475 -24.59 -1.34 2.96
N ARG A 476 -25.53 -1.36 3.92
CA ARG A 476 -25.35 -0.73 5.25
C ARG A 476 -25.20 -1.79 6.31
N ILE A 477 -24.23 -1.58 7.18
CA ILE A 477 -23.91 -2.47 8.29
C ILE A 477 -24.23 -1.73 9.57
N PHE A 478 -25.28 -2.16 10.27
CA PHE A 478 -25.64 -1.69 11.59
C PHE A 478 -25.08 -2.68 12.62
N TYR A 479 -24.23 -2.23 13.53
CA TYR A 479 -23.66 -3.07 14.59
C TYR A 479 -24.01 -2.49 15.96
N TYR A 480 -24.55 -3.34 16.82
CA TYR A 480 -24.86 -3.04 18.22
C TYR A 480 -24.22 -4.09 19.14
N SER A 481 -23.48 -3.62 20.14
CA SER A 481 -22.88 -4.44 21.19
C SER A 481 -23.12 -3.82 22.56
N TYR A 482 -23.66 -4.62 23.47
CA TYR A 482 -23.85 -4.31 24.88
C TYR A 482 -23.34 -5.47 25.70
N LEU A 483 -22.42 -5.22 26.64
CA LEU A 483 -21.72 -6.26 27.38
C LEU A 483 -21.81 -6.01 28.90
N ILE A 484 -22.07 -7.08 29.63
CA ILE A 484 -22.05 -7.14 31.09
C ILE A 484 -21.24 -8.36 31.49
N ARG A 485 -20.21 -8.16 32.31
CA ARG A 485 -19.61 -9.26 33.06
C ARG A 485 -20.47 -9.50 34.28
N ASN A 486 -20.89 -10.75 34.48
CA ASN A 486 -21.72 -11.18 35.61
C ASN A 486 -21.08 -12.30 36.42
N GLU A 487 -20.19 -13.09 35.81
CA GLU A 487 -19.69 -14.35 36.39
C GLU A 487 -18.18 -14.51 36.08
N ALA A 488 -17.41 -14.85 37.12
CA ALA A 488 -15.99 -15.18 37.02
C ALA A 488 -15.62 -16.30 38.00
N LEU A 489 -14.63 -17.10 37.63
CA LEU A 489 -14.17 -18.25 38.41
C LEU A 489 -13.43 -17.84 39.70
N VAL A 490 -13.63 -18.58 40.79
CA VAL A 490 -13.05 -18.32 42.13
C VAL A 490 -11.85 -19.24 42.41
N ASN A 491 -10.87 -18.71 43.14
CA ASN A 491 -9.50 -19.21 43.38
C ASN A 491 -9.29 -20.68 43.82
N GLU A 492 -10.32 -21.45 44.16
CA GLU A 492 -10.16 -22.83 44.62
C GLU A 492 -10.74 -23.82 43.60
N ILE A 493 -9.84 -24.42 42.81
CA ILE A 493 -10.19 -25.49 41.88
C ILE A 493 -9.48 -26.76 42.31
N SER A 494 -10.25 -27.77 42.71
CA SER A 494 -9.77 -29.14 42.88
C SER A 494 -10.22 -29.97 41.68
N ILE A 495 -9.35 -30.18 40.71
CA ILE A 495 -9.63 -31.06 39.57
C ILE A 495 -8.89 -32.40 39.79
N PRO A 496 -9.56 -33.56 39.68
CA PRO A 496 -8.90 -34.86 39.81
C PRO A 496 -7.75 -35.01 38.80
N GLN A 497 -6.57 -35.44 39.27
CA GLN A 497 -5.35 -35.54 38.47
C GLN A 497 -5.40 -36.64 37.37
N GLU A 498 -6.40 -37.52 37.36
CA GLU A 498 -6.34 -38.78 36.60
C GLU A 498 -6.91 -38.77 35.16
N GLU A 499 -7.46 -37.67 34.62
CA GLU A 499 -8.17 -37.74 33.30
C GLU A 499 -7.89 -36.64 32.27
N PHE A 500 -6.78 -35.87 32.34
CA PHE A 500 -6.47 -34.89 31.29
C PHE A 500 -5.72 -35.52 30.09
N ARG A 501 -6.44 -36.28 29.26
CA ARG A 501 -6.03 -36.68 27.90
C ARG A 501 -6.84 -35.97 26.81
N VAL A 502 -7.13 -34.68 26.99
CA VAL A 502 -7.97 -33.89 26.09
C VAL A 502 -7.13 -32.81 25.41
N PRO A 503 -7.22 -32.59 24.09
CA PRO A 503 -6.43 -31.60 23.35
C PRO A 503 -6.94 -30.17 23.62
N ALA A 504 -6.75 -29.69 24.85
CA ALA A 504 -7.15 -28.35 25.25
C ALA A 504 -5.92 -27.51 25.58
N THR A 505 -5.97 -26.22 25.26
CA THR A 505 -4.88 -25.27 25.57
C THR A 505 -5.30 -24.25 26.63
N HIS A 506 -6.59 -23.92 26.70
CA HIS A 506 -7.13 -22.93 27.64
C HIS A 506 -8.39 -23.44 28.37
N ILE A 507 -8.80 -22.69 29.39
CA ILE A 507 -10.06 -22.83 30.10
C ILE A 507 -10.79 -21.49 30.15
N ILE A 508 -12.11 -21.50 30.01
CA ILE A 508 -12.96 -20.31 30.14
C ILE A 508 -13.07 -19.95 31.62
N THR A 509 -12.50 -18.83 32.05
CA THR A 509 -12.52 -18.40 33.45
C THR A 509 -13.53 -17.30 33.74
N ALA A 510 -13.89 -16.51 32.73
CA ALA A 510 -14.96 -15.53 32.83
C ALA A 510 -15.67 -15.37 31.48
N ILE A 511 -16.88 -14.85 31.53
CA ILE A 511 -17.72 -14.60 30.36
C ILE A 511 -18.27 -13.19 30.43
N ASP A 512 -18.07 -12.43 29.36
CA ASP A 512 -18.83 -11.20 29.14
C ASP A 512 -20.10 -11.60 28.39
N SER A 513 -21.27 -11.44 29.03
CA SER A 513 -22.57 -11.74 28.45
C SER A 513 -23.30 -10.48 28.05
N GLY A 514 -24.17 -10.56 27.06
CA GLY A 514 -24.97 -9.42 26.65
C GLY A 514 -25.61 -9.62 25.28
N ILE A 515 -25.64 -8.54 24.52
CA ILE A 515 -26.28 -8.45 23.21
C ILE A 515 -25.20 -8.08 22.19
N ASP A 516 -24.97 -8.95 21.22
CA ASP A 516 -24.15 -8.68 20.04
C ASP A 516 -25.03 -8.92 18.81
N VAL A 517 -25.32 -7.86 18.05
CA VAL A 517 -26.20 -7.90 16.88
C VAL A 517 -25.58 -7.12 15.74
N VAL A 518 -25.53 -7.74 14.57
CA VAL A 518 -25.14 -7.08 13.32
C VAL A 518 -26.26 -7.28 12.32
N VAL A 519 -26.67 -6.18 11.70
CA VAL A 519 -27.71 -6.16 10.67
C VAL A 519 -27.09 -5.65 9.38
N LEU A 520 -27.18 -6.45 8.31
CA LEU A 520 -26.84 -6.03 6.96
C LEU A 520 -28.12 -5.67 6.20
N LEU A 521 -28.17 -4.43 5.72
CA LEU A 521 -29.28 -3.87 4.98
C LEU A 521 -28.85 -3.66 3.53
N ARG A 522 -29.66 -4.16 2.59
CA ARG A 522 -29.50 -3.85 1.17
C ARG A 522 -30.40 -2.68 0.80
N LEU A 523 -29.80 -1.62 0.26
CA LEU A 523 -30.50 -0.38 -0.07
C LEU A 523 -30.66 -0.19 -1.59
N PRO A 524 -31.71 0.52 -2.05
CA PRO A 524 -31.82 0.99 -3.43
C PRO A 524 -30.85 2.16 -3.68
N LEU A 525 -30.47 2.40 -4.94
CA LEU A 525 -29.54 3.47 -5.31
C LEU A 525 -30.11 4.88 -5.09
N ASP A 526 -31.43 5.06 -5.18
CA ASP A 526 -32.05 6.38 -5.34
C ASP A 526 -32.53 7.08 -4.03
N ASP A 527 -32.26 6.52 -2.84
CA ASP A 527 -32.73 7.12 -1.56
C ASP A 527 -31.84 6.81 -0.34
N LEU A 528 -30.51 6.80 -0.53
CA LEU A 528 -29.57 6.41 0.52
C LEU A 528 -29.58 7.35 1.73
N LYS A 529 -29.75 8.65 1.52
CA LYS A 529 -29.59 9.67 2.56
C LYS A 529 -30.69 9.61 3.63
N THR A 530 -31.95 9.49 3.21
CA THR A 530 -33.11 9.44 4.11
C THR A 530 -33.06 8.21 5.02
N ILE A 531 -32.63 7.08 4.45
CA ILE A 531 -32.43 5.82 5.18
C ILE A 531 -31.27 5.97 6.17
N ASP A 532 -30.14 6.52 5.74
CA ASP A 532 -28.96 6.74 6.61
C ASP A 532 -29.31 7.64 7.82
N ASP A 533 -30.06 8.73 7.60
CA ASP A 533 -30.53 9.61 8.68
C ASP A 533 -31.43 8.87 9.69
N SER A 534 -32.33 8.01 9.19
CA SER A 534 -33.24 7.21 10.02
C SER A 534 -32.50 6.13 10.82
N LEU A 535 -31.50 5.48 10.23
CA LEU A 535 -30.65 4.51 10.93
C LEU A 535 -29.84 5.21 12.03
N ASN A 536 -29.26 6.37 11.76
CA ASN A 536 -28.49 7.13 12.76
C ASN A 536 -29.34 7.52 13.98
N GLN A 537 -30.61 7.88 13.76
CA GLN A 537 -31.55 8.13 14.86
C GLN A 537 -31.79 6.90 15.72
N ILE A 538 -32.00 5.72 15.11
CA ILE A 538 -32.14 4.45 15.83
C ILE A 538 -30.90 4.19 16.69
N CYS A 539 -29.70 4.34 16.11
CA CYS A 539 -28.45 4.07 16.80
C CYS A 539 -28.27 5.00 18.02
N HIS A 540 -28.51 6.30 17.84
CA HIS A 540 -28.47 7.27 18.93
C HIS A 540 -29.47 6.95 20.05
N CYS A 541 -30.69 6.47 19.72
CA CYS A 541 -31.67 6.06 20.73
C CYS A 541 -31.20 4.84 21.54
N LEU A 542 -30.63 3.84 20.87
CA LEU A 542 -30.14 2.61 21.52
C LEU A 542 -28.91 2.85 22.42
N GLU A 543 -28.01 3.75 22.02
CA GLU A 543 -26.84 4.15 22.82
C GLU A 543 -27.24 4.86 24.10
N HIS A 544 -28.19 5.80 24.01
CA HIS A 544 -28.57 6.69 25.12
C HIS A 544 -29.80 6.20 25.88
N ASP A 545 -30.27 4.98 25.59
CA ASP A 545 -31.46 4.38 26.22
C ASP A 545 -32.71 5.26 26.16
N LYS A 546 -32.91 5.95 25.03
CA LYS A 546 -34.05 6.83 24.78
C LYS A 546 -35.21 6.06 24.14
N GLU A 547 -36.41 6.63 24.21
CA GLU A 547 -37.59 6.11 23.53
C GLU A 547 -37.32 5.96 22.02
N LEU A 548 -37.54 4.75 21.49
CA LEU A 548 -37.32 4.42 20.09
C LEU A 548 -38.41 5.03 19.20
N ILE A 549 -38.10 6.19 18.64
CA ILE A 549 -38.92 6.83 17.60
C ILE A 549 -38.41 6.36 16.24
N ILE A 550 -39.19 5.52 15.55
CA ILE A 550 -38.81 4.92 14.28
C ILE A 550 -39.68 5.49 13.16
N ASN A 551 -39.05 6.09 12.15
CA ASN A 551 -39.74 6.51 10.94
C ASN A 551 -39.90 5.32 9.97
N GLU A 552 -40.96 4.53 10.16
CA GLU A 552 -41.22 3.33 9.36
C GLU A 552 -41.38 3.63 7.85
N ASN A 553 -41.89 4.81 7.49
CA ASN A 553 -42.03 5.22 6.10
C ASN A 553 -40.66 5.36 5.40
N ALA A 554 -39.67 5.96 6.06
CA ALA A 554 -38.33 6.12 5.51
C ALA A 554 -37.59 4.77 5.34
N LEU A 555 -37.89 3.80 6.21
CA LEU A 555 -37.25 2.47 6.20
C LEU A 555 -37.94 1.49 5.25
N SER A 556 -39.13 1.83 4.73
CA SER A 556 -39.89 0.98 3.80
C SER A 556 -39.16 0.70 2.48
N GLY A 557 -38.20 1.54 2.10
CA GLY A 557 -37.37 1.39 0.90
C GLY A 557 -36.26 0.34 1.00
N ILE A 558 -36.01 -0.26 2.18
CA ILE A 558 -34.95 -1.27 2.35
C ILE A 558 -35.31 -2.54 1.57
N LEU A 559 -34.41 -2.98 0.68
CA LEU A 559 -34.65 -4.14 -0.21
C LEU A 559 -34.60 -5.46 0.54
N SER A 560 -33.66 -5.61 1.49
CA SER A 560 -33.57 -6.80 2.33
C SER A 560 -32.79 -6.53 3.62
N THR A 561 -33.10 -7.31 4.66
CA THR A 561 -32.50 -7.22 6.00
C THR A 561 -32.01 -8.60 6.44
N TYR A 562 -30.74 -8.69 6.84
CA TYR A 562 -30.12 -9.91 7.35
C TYR A 562 -29.56 -9.66 8.75
N VAL A 563 -29.97 -10.47 9.73
CA VAL A 563 -29.64 -10.29 11.14
C VAL A 563 -28.75 -11.44 11.60
N TYR A 564 -27.62 -11.10 12.23
CA TYR A 564 -26.66 -12.02 12.82
C TYR A 564 -26.39 -11.62 14.26
N SER A 565 -26.57 -12.55 15.19
CA SER A 565 -26.49 -12.27 16.61
C SER A 565 -26.03 -13.47 17.43
N ASN A 566 -25.44 -13.21 18.60
CA ASN A 566 -25.24 -14.21 19.64
C ASN A 566 -26.58 -14.71 20.23
N LEU A 567 -27.68 -13.99 20.03
CA LEU A 567 -29.03 -14.33 20.47
C LEU A 567 -29.77 -15.14 19.39
N PRO A 568 -30.05 -16.44 19.59
CA PRO A 568 -30.62 -17.29 18.55
C PRO A 568 -31.97 -16.83 18.00
N HIS A 569 -32.82 -16.21 18.83
CA HIS A 569 -34.15 -15.77 18.44
C HIS A 569 -34.15 -14.52 17.54
N LEU A 570 -33.04 -13.78 17.48
CA LEU A 570 -32.82 -12.67 16.54
C LEU A 570 -32.26 -13.13 15.20
N ASN A 571 -31.72 -14.34 15.09
CA ASN A 571 -31.18 -14.92 13.85
C ASN A 571 -32.30 -15.41 12.90
N LYS A 572 -33.26 -14.53 12.61
CA LYS A 572 -34.37 -14.76 11.68
C LYS A 572 -34.62 -13.49 10.86
N GLN A 573 -35.39 -13.62 9.78
CA GLN A 573 -35.72 -12.47 8.95
C GLN A 573 -36.64 -11.51 9.73
N MET A 574 -36.15 -10.29 9.98
CA MET A 574 -36.82 -9.24 10.76
C MET A 574 -36.54 -7.89 10.10
N THR A 575 -37.40 -6.91 10.33
CA THR A 575 -37.10 -5.52 9.94
C THR A 575 -36.11 -4.91 10.92
N ILE A 576 -35.34 -3.90 10.50
CA ILE A 576 -34.44 -3.17 11.42
C ILE A 576 -35.22 -2.53 12.59
N ALA A 577 -36.49 -2.16 12.37
CA ALA A 577 -37.35 -1.62 13.42
C ALA A 577 -37.65 -2.68 14.49
N ASP A 578 -38.03 -3.88 14.08
CA ASP A 578 -38.32 -4.99 15.00
C ASP A 578 -37.06 -5.44 15.75
N VAL A 579 -35.92 -5.51 15.07
CA VAL A 579 -34.62 -5.81 15.70
C VAL A 579 -34.30 -4.77 16.77
N SER A 580 -34.50 -3.48 16.48
CA SER A 580 -34.21 -2.40 17.42
C SER A 580 -35.14 -2.44 18.65
N LYS A 581 -36.43 -2.75 18.45
CA LYS A 581 -37.41 -2.96 19.54
C LYS A 581 -37.00 -4.14 20.42
N GLU A 582 -36.58 -5.27 19.82
CA GLU A 582 -36.12 -6.43 20.58
C GLU A 582 -34.81 -6.14 21.35
N ILE A 583 -33.83 -5.46 20.73
CA ILE A 583 -32.60 -5.05 21.43
C ILE A 583 -32.95 -4.22 22.68
N PHE A 584 -33.82 -3.23 22.53
CA PHE A 584 -34.25 -2.38 23.64
C PHE A 584 -34.96 -3.17 24.74
N ARG A 585 -35.82 -4.13 24.37
CA ARG A 585 -36.50 -5.03 25.32
C ARG A 585 -35.50 -5.92 26.08
N ILE A 586 -34.59 -6.58 25.37
CA ILE A 586 -33.65 -7.59 25.91
C ILE A 586 -32.57 -6.93 26.79
N LYS A 587 -32.19 -5.68 26.48
CA LYS A 587 -31.20 -4.93 27.25
C LYS A 587 -31.55 -4.91 28.75
N HIS A 588 -32.84 -4.79 29.06
CA HIS A 588 -33.37 -4.73 30.43
C HIS A 588 -33.69 -6.11 31.05
N ILE A 589 -33.37 -7.21 30.37
CA ILE A 589 -33.66 -8.58 30.83
C ILE A 589 -32.34 -9.41 30.84
N PRO A 590 -31.52 -9.32 31.91
CA PRO A 590 -30.24 -10.01 31.98
C PRO A 590 -30.31 -11.54 31.80
N ALA A 591 -31.45 -12.17 32.09
CA ALA A 591 -31.66 -13.60 31.90
C ALA A 591 -31.68 -14.02 30.42
N GLU A 592 -31.93 -13.09 29.50
CA GLU A 592 -31.91 -13.34 28.06
C GLU A 592 -30.51 -13.10 27.45
N HIS A 593 -29.57 -12.51 28.20
CA HIS A 593 -28.22 -12.24 27.71
C HIS A 593 -27.46 -13.55 27.45
N GLN A 594 -26.68 -13.57 26.37
CA GLN A 594 -25.86 -14.71 25.98
C GLN A 594 -24.37 -14.32 25.98
N PRO A 595 -23.44 -15.28 26.05
CA PRO A 595 -22.03 -15.00 25.92
C PRO A 595 -21.71 -14.20 24.66
N CYS A 596 -20.96 -13.11 24.83
CA CYS A 596 -20.42 -12.27 23.77
C CYS A 596 -18.90 -12.42 23.68
N ASN A 597 -18.20 -12.54 24.82
CA ASN A 597 -16.77 -12.84 24.87
C ASN A 597 -16.46 -13.91 25.93
N TYR A 598 -15.44 -14.72 25.64
CA TYR A 598 -14.81 -15.64 26.58
C TYR A 598 -13.46 -15.10 27.01
N ILE A 599 -13.22 -15.10 28.33
CA ILE A 599 -11.92 -14.82 28.91
C ILE A 599 -11.25 -16.15 29.19
N LEU A 600 -10.18 -16.42 28.45
CA LEU A 600 -9.49 -17.69 28.42
C LEU A 600 -8.16 -17.58 29.16
N HIS A 601 -7.89 -18.51 30.07
CA HIS A 601 -6.57 -18.66 30.70
C HIS A 601 -5.93 -19.99 30.30
N PRO A 602 -4.59 -20.07 30.18
CA PRO A 602 -3.94 -21.31 29.81
C PRO A 602 -4.16 -22.40 30.86
N ILE A 603 -4.31 -23.64 30.42
CA ILE A 603 -4.46 -24.78 31.33
C ILE A 603 -3.22 -24.95 32.22
N SER A 604 -2.03 -24.61 31.70
CA SER A 604 -0.77 -24.66 32.45
C SER A 604 -0.79 -23.80 33.73
N MET A 605 -1.64 -22.78 33.81
CA MET A 605 -1.83 -21.98 35.03
C MET A 605 -2.41 -22.81 36.18
N PHE A 606 -3.23 -23.82 35.87
CA PHE A 606 -3.87 -24.69 36.86
C PHE A 606 -3.08 -25.98 37.11
N TYR A 607 -2.13 -26.32 36.22
CA TYR A 607 -1.33 -27.55 36.30
C TYR A 607 0.15 -27.32 35.93
N PRO A 608 0.93 -26.61 36.77
CA PRO A 608 2.32 -26.27 36.46
C PRO A 608 3.29 -27.47 36.51
N ASP A 609 2.95 -28.53 37.26
CA ASP A 609 3.84 -29.68 37.50
C ASP A 609 3.74 -30.80 36.45
N GLN A 610 2.79 -30.72 35.51
CA GLN A 610 2.72 -31.69 34.42
C GLN A 610 3.62 -31.23 33.27
N ASN A 611 4.61 -32.05 32.92
CA ASN A 611 5.45 -31.93 31.71
C ASN A 611 4.58 -32.02 30.43
N GLN A 612 3.76 -31.01 30.15
CA GLN A 612 2.96 -30.93 28.94
C GLN A 612 3.69 -30.09 27.91
N GLN A 613 4.57 -30.73 27.13
CA GLN A 613 5.08 -30.19 25.86
C GLN A 613 3.95 -29.90 24.83
N ASN A 614 2.67 -30.19 25.16
CA ASN A 614 1.52 -30.23 24.25
C ASN A 614 0.46 -29.14 24.48
N THR A 615 0.74 -28.03 25.15
CA THR A 615 -0.26 -26.95 25.38
C THR A 615 0.16 -25.57 24.87
N ILE A 616 1.24 -25.49 24.09
CA ILE A 616 1.72 -24.22 23.53
C ILE A 616 0.68 -23.71 22.53
N PHE A 617 0.20 -22.48 22.73
CA PHE A 617 -0.61 -21.75 21.76
C PHE A 617 0.15 -20.51 21.32
N ILE A 618 0.48 -20.42 20.03
CA ILE A 618 1.16 -19.26 19.43
C ILE A 618 0.17 -18.49 18.56
N PRO A 619 -0.08 -17.20 18.81
CA PRO A 619 -0.89 -16.38 17.91
C PRO A 619 -0.17 -16.20 16.57
N ILE A 620 -0.93 -16.09 15.48
CA ILE A 620 -0.39 -15.93 14.14
C ILE A 620 -0.01 -14.47 13.92
N GLU A 621 1.15 -14.25 13.30
CA GLU A 621 1.63 -12.91 12.98
C GLU A 621 0.60 -12.13 12.14
N LEU A 622 0.39 -10.85 12.46
CA LEU A 622 -0.63 -10.04 11.80
C LEU A 622 -0.39 -9.89 10.29
N ARG A 623 0.88 -9.88 9.85
CA ARG A 623 1.23 -9.80 8.43
C ARG A 623 0.71 -11.01 7.65
N ILE A 624 0.96 -12.21 8.14
CA ILE A 624 0.46 -13.46 7.55
C ILE A 624 -1.07 -13.45 7.55
N THR A 625 -1.65 -13.06 8.68
CA THR A 625 -3.11 -12.98 8.84
C THR A 625 -3.76 -12.05 7.82
N THR A 626 -3.21 -10.85 7.64
CA THR A 626 -3.79 -9.85 6.73
C THR A 626 -3.76 -10.31 5.28
N THR A 627 -2.68 -10.94 4.83
CA THR A 627 -2.58 -11.46 3.45
C THR A 627 -3.53 -12.63 3.20
N LEU A 628 -3.66 -13.55 4.16
CA LEU A 628 -4.62 -14.66 4.06
C LEU A 628 -6.07 -14.16 4.09
N GLU A 629 -6.38 -13.20 4.96
CA GLU A 629 -7.70 -12.57 5.03
C GLU A 629 -8.09 -11.94 3.69
N ASP A 630 -7.23 -11.10 3.10
CA ASP A 630 -7.52 -10.44 1.83
C ASP A 630 -7.70 -11.45 0.67
N HIS A 631 -6.86 -12.50 0.63
CA HIS A 631 -7.00 -13.60 -0.34
C HIS A 631 -8.39 -14.23 -0.28
N TRP A 632 -8.77 -14.69 0.91
CA TRP A 632 -9.99 -15.46 1.12
C TRP A 632 -11.25 -14.60 1.01
N LEU A 633 -11.19 -13.33 1.40
CA LEU A 633 -12.30 -12.39 1.25
C LEU A 633 -12.58 -12.04 -0.22
N ARG A 634 -11.54 -11.86 -1.04
CA ARG A 634 -11.71 -11.63 -2.49
C ARG A 634 -12.40 -12.81 -3.16
N LEU A 635 -11.98 -14.03 -2.82
CA LEU A 635 -12.59 -15.24 -3.35
C LEU A 635 -14.02 -15.43 -2.84
N LEU A 636 -14.26 -15.17 -1.56
CA LEU A 636 -15.61 -15.18 -1.00
C LEU A 636 -16.52 -14.18 -1.72
N ALA A 637 -16.06 -12.95 -1.96
CA ALA A 637 -16.82 -11.95 -2.74
C ALA A 637 -17.16 -12.47 -4.15
N PHE A 638 -16.19 -13.07 -4.84
CA PHE A 638 -16.42 -13.68 -6.15
C PHE A 638 -17.48 -14.78 -6.12
N THR A 639 -17.46 -15.65 -5.10
CA THR A 639 -18.47 -16.72 -4.98
C THR A 639 -19.90 -16.19 -4.87
N LYS A 640 -20.08 -15.02 -4.22
CA LYS A 640 -21.38 -14.36 -4.08
C LYS A 640 -21.87 -13.75 -5.39
N ILE A 641 -20.96 -13.12 -6.14
CA ILE A 641 -21.24 -12.60 -7.49
C ILE A 641 -21.69 -13.75 -8.40
N TRP A 642 -20.95 -14.87 -8.37
CA TRP A 642 -21.30 -16.07 -9.14
C TRP A 642 -22.67 -16.65 -8.75
N ALA A 643 -22.96 -16.80 -7.46
CA ALA A 643 -24.24 -17.33 -7.00
C ALA A 643 -25.41 -16.46 -7.49
N THR A 644 -25.30 -15.13 -7.33
CA THR A 644 -26.33 -14.16 -7.76
C THR A 644 -26.55 -14.24 -9.27
N PHE A 645 -25.47 -14.22 -10.05
CA PHE A 645 -25.53 -14.35 -11.51
C PHE A 645 -26.16 -15.67 -11.95
N ARG A 646 -25.73 -16.79 -11.35
CA ARG A 646 -26.21 -18.12 -11.67
C ARG A 646 -27.72 -18.23 -11.47
N ASP A 647 -28.20 -17.74 -10.33
CA ASP A 647 -29.61 -17.83 -9.97
C ASP A 647 -30.47 -16.95 -10.92
N ASN A 648 -29.98 -15.77 -11.34
CA ASN A 648 -30.63 -14.89 -12.32
C ASN A 648 -30.74 -15.50 -13.73
N ILE A 649 -29.73 -16.28 -14.15
CA ILE A 649 -29.71 -16.93 -15.47
C ILE A 649 -30.55 -18.21 -15.47
N ILE A 650 -30.49 -19.01 -14.40
CA ILE A 650 -31.23 -20.29 -14.30
C ILE A 650 -32.74 -20.08 -14.20
N SER A 651 -33.21 -19.00 -13.56
CA SER A 651 -34.64 -18.79 -13.33
C SER A 651 -35.46 -18.42 -14.57
N ASP A 652 -34.89 -18.43 -15.79
CA ASP A 652 -35.53 -17.90 -17.01
C ASP A 652 -35.53 -18.85 -18.23
N THR A 653 -36.56 -18.69 -19.05
CA THR A 653 -36.89 -19.44 -20.27
C THR A 653 -35.92 -19.24 -21.45
N CYS A 654 -34.90 -18.38 -21.34
CA CYS A 654 -33.88 -18.15 -22.38
C CYS A 654 -32.70 -19.15 -22.33
N GLN A 655 -32.71 -20.08 -21.39
CA GLN A 655 -31.58 -20.95 -21.08
C GLN A 655 -31.10 -21.80 -22.26
N THR A 656 -31.99 -22.31 -23.12
CA THR A 656 -31.63 -23.19 -24.24
C THR A 656 -30.70 -22.57 -25.28
N ASP A 657 -30.72 -21.24 -25.41
CA ASP A 657 -29.94 -20.55 -26.44
C ASP A 657 -28.57 -20.08 -25.94
N LEU A 658 -28.44 -19.87 -24.63
CA LEU A 658 -27.20 -19.44 -23.98
C LEU A 658 -26.47 -20.56 -23.22
N ILE A 659 -27.03 -21.78 -23.19
CA ILE A 659 -26.53 -22.89 -22.34
C ILE A 659 -25.06 -23.23 -22.56
N LYS A 660 -24.52 -23.09 -23.78
CA LYS A 660 -23.12 -23.38 -24.07
C LYS A 660 -22.17 -22.38 -23.39
N GLN A 661 -22.46 -21.08 -23.52
CA GLN A 661 -21.67 -20.01 -22.91
C GLN A 661 -21.77 -20.10 -21.38
N PHE A 662 -22.98 -20.29 -20.85
CA PHE A 662 -23.21 -20.51 -19.42
C PHE A 662 -22.42 -21.72 -18.89
N ASN A 663 -22.48 -22.87 -19.55
CA ASN A 663 -21.75 -24.08 -19.14
C ASN A 663 -20.22 -23.87 -19.18
N SER A 664 -19.72 -23.05 -20.12
CA SER A 664 -18.29 -22.70 -20.19
C SER A 664 -17.87 -21.91 -18.94
N VAL A 665 -18.62 -20.84 -18.60
CA VAL A 665 -18.37 -20.04 -17.40
C VAL A 665 -18.50 -20.91 -16.14
N GLN A 666 -19.58 -21.70 -16.02
CA GLN A 666 -19.81 -22.58 -14.89
C GLN A 666 -18.67 -23.59 -14.68
N ARG A 667 -18.12 -24.15 -15.77
CA ARG A 667 -16.98 -25.08 -15.68
C ARG A 667 -15.74 -24.41 -15.13
N THR A 668 -15.40 -23.21 -15.62
CA THR A 668 -14.23 -22.45 -15.15
C THR A 668 -14.39 -22.04 -13.69
N VAL A 669 -15.58 -21.58 -13.29
CA VAL A 669 -15.88 -21.26 -11.89
C VAL A 669 -15.77 -22.50 -11.00
N SER A 670 -16.28 -23.65 -11.44
CA SER A 670 -16.19 -24.90 -10.66
C SER A 670 -14.75 -25.32 -10.41
N ILE A 671 -13.86 -25.15 -11.39
CA ILE A 671 -12.42 -25.41 -11.23
C ILE A 671 -11.80 -24.48 -10.18
N LEU A 672 -12.13 -23.19 -10.23
CA LEU A 672 -11.63 -22.21 -9.27
C LEU A 672 -12.13 -22.47 -7.85
N LEU A 673 -13.42 -22.82 -7.69
CA LEU A 673 -13.98 -23.15 -6.38
C LEU A 673 -13.33 -24.38 -5.76
N ASN A 674 -13.10 -25.44 -6.56
CA ASN A 674 -12.40 -26.63 -6.08
C ASN A 674 -10.96 -26.32 -5.63
N GLN A 675 -10.22 -25.53 -6.41
CA GLN A 675 -8.88 -25.08 -6.02
C GLN A 675 -8.91 -24.28 -4.72
N TYR A 676 -9.93 -23.44 -4.55
CA TYR A 676 -10.08 -22.63 -3.35
C TYR A 676 -10.38 -23.47 -2.11
N ASP A 677 -11.23 -24.51 -2.23
CA ASP A 677 -11.51 -25.43 -1.13
C ASP A 677 -10.26 -26.21 -0.72
N GLU A 678 -9.42 -26.62 -1.68
CA GLU A 678 -8.11 -27.23 -1.40
C GLU A 678 -7.16 -26.27 -0.67
N GLU A 679 -7.12 -25.00 -1.08
CA GLU A 679 -6.31 -23.95 -0.43
C GLU A 679 -6.77 -23.65 0.98
N LYS A 680 -8.09 -23.59 1.22
CA LYS A 680 -8.61 -23.44 2.59
C LYS A 680 -8.18 -24.58 3.48
N LYS A 681 -8.23 -25.81 2.99
CA LYS A 681 -7.82 -26.99 3.74
C LYS A 681 -6.34 -26.95 4.11
N GLN A 682 -5.47 -26.59 3.15
CA GLN A 682 -4.04 -26.37 3.43
C GLN A 682 -3.82 -25.23 4.44
N GLY A 683 -4.58 -24.14 4.31
CA GLY A 683 -4.54 -23.04 5.26
C GLY A 683 -4.98 -23.43 6.67
N GLN A 684 -5.95 -24.33 6.83
CA GLN A 684 -6.37 -24.86 8.13
C GLN A 684 -5.24 -25.62 8.83
N ASP A 685 -4.59 -26.54 8.12
CA ASP A 685 -3.48 -27.33 8.65
C ASP A 685 -2.33 -26.41 9.06
N LEU A 686 -2.00 -25.44 8.21
CA LEU A 686 -0.97 -24.44 8.51
C LEU A 686 -1.31 -23.58 9.74
N ILE A 687 -2.56 -23.11 9.87
CA ILE A 687 -3.01 -22.35 11.04
C ILE A 687 -2.80 -23.18 12.31
N ILE A 688 -3.16 -24.47 12.29
CA ILE A 688 -2.99 -25.37 13.43
C ILE A 688 -1.49 -25.54 13.76
N ASP A 689 -0.66 -25.79 12.75
CA ASP A 689 0.77 -26.06 12.95
C ASP A 689 1.52 -24.83 13.47
N ILE A 690 1.21 -23.62 12.96
CA ILE A 690 1.76 -22.36 13.51
C ILE A 690 1.34 -22.22 14.97
N ARG A 691 0.06 -22.43 15.29
CA ARG A 691 -0.45 -22.28 16.66
C ARG A 691 0.12 -23.33 17.62
N GLN A 692 0.57 -24.47 17.11
CA GLN A 692 1.29 -25.51 17.85
C GLN A 692 2.80 -25.22 17.97
N GLY A 693 3.31 -24.19 17.29
CA GLY A 693 4.74 -23.85 17.26
C GLY A 693 5.60 -24.78 16.41
N LYS A 694 5.00 -25.46 15.43
CA LYS A 694 5.69 -26.48 14.64
C LYS A 694 6.46 -25.90 13.46
N GLU A 695 5.92 -24.93 12.71
CA GLU A 695 6.55 -24.49 11.45
C GLU A 695 6.28 -23.02 11.07
N LEU A 696 7.32 -22.18 11.12
CA LEU A 696 7.29 -20.80 10.63
C LEU A 696 7.72 -20.68 9.16
N SER A 697 8.59 -21.58 8.68
CA SER A 697 9.12 -21.56 7.30
C SER A 697 8.08 -21.95 6.25
N GLU A 698 7.28 -22.99 6.50
CA GLU A 698 6.19 -23.37 5.59
C GLU A 698 5.07 -22.31 5.57
N ALA A 699 4.84 -21.61 6.69
CA ALA A 699 3.91 -20.49 6.76
C ALA A 699 4.31 -19.33 5.85
N ILE A 700 5.60 -19.00 5.84
CA ILE A 700 6.18 -17.97 4.98
C ILE A 700 6.17 -18.41 3.51
N GLU A 701 6.51 -19.67 3.22
CA GLU A 701 6.46 -20.17 1.85
C GLU A 701 5.02 -20.23 1.31
N HIS A 702 4.07 -20.68 2.13
CA HIS A 702 2.64 -20.65 1.81
C HIS A 702 2.13 -19.23 1.59
N HIS A 703 2.56 -18.26 2.42
CA HIS A 703 2.27 -16.84 2.24
C HIS A 703 2.78 -16.31 0.89
N LEU A 704 4.04 -16.60 0.54
CA LEU A 704 4.63 -16.20 -0.75
C LEU A 704 3.93 -16.86 -1.95
N ARG A 705 3.58 -18.14 -1.84
CA ARG A 705 2.80 -18.86 -2.87
C ARG A 705 1.42 -18.25 -3.06
N ILE A 706 0.76 -17.81 -1.98
CA ILE A 706 -0.54 -17.13 -2.08
C ILE A 706 -0.41 -15.78 -2.77
N GLU A 707 0.61 -14.97 -2.46
CA GLU A 707 0.82 -13.70 -3.17
C GLU A 707 1.03 -13.92 -4.67
N GLU A 708 1.84 -14.92 -5.05
CA GLU A 708 2.05 -15.29 -6.46
C GLU A 708 0.75 -15.76 -7.13
N LYS A 709 -0.03 -16.60 -6.43
CA LYS A 709 -1.34 -17.08 -6.90
C LYS A 709 -2.35 -15.95 -7.03
N GLN A 710 -2.39 -14.99 -6.11
CA GLN A 710 -3.26 -13.80 -6.21
C GLN A 710 -2.99 -13.02 -7.51
N MET A 711 -1.72 -12.84 -7.86
CA MET A 711 -1.34 -12.19 -9.12
C MET A 711 -1.84 -12.96 -10.35
N LYS A 712 -1.85 -14.30 -10.29
CA LYS A 712 -2.34 -15.16 -11.39
C LYS A 712 -3.87 -15.27 -11.44
N LEU A 713 -4.55 -15.29 -10.29
CA LEU A 713 -6.00 -15.45 -10.16
C LEU A 713 -6.76 -14.18 -10.54
N LYS A 714 -6.20 -13.00 -10.22
CA LYS A 714 -6.83 -11.71 -10.53
C LYS A 714 -7.31 -11.59 -11.99
N PRO A 715 -6.45 -11.78 -13.02
CA PRO A 715 -6.90 -11.68 -14.41
C PRO A 715 -7.95 -12.75 -14.78
N ILE A 716 -7.91 -13.94 -14.17
CA ILE A 716 -8.91 -14.99 -14.41
C ILE A 716 -10.26 -14.56 -13.85
N ILE A 717 -10.29 -14.06 -12.61
CA ILE A 717 -11.52 -13.55 -11.96
C ILE A 717 -12.07 -12.36 -12.73
N ASP A 718 -11.22 -11.43 -13.17
CA ASP A 718 -11.64 -10.25 -13.92
C ASP A 718 -12.22 -10.65 -15.29
N ASN A 719 -11.62 -11.62 -15.99
CA ASN A 719 -12.17 -12.17 -17.23
C ASN A 719 -13.51 -12.87 -16.98
N LEU A 720 -13.65 -13.65 -15.91
CA LEU A 720 -14.93 -14.30 -15.58
C LEU A 720 -16.02 -13.28 -15.27
N LYS A 721 -15.70 -12.21 -14.52
CA LYS A 721 -16.65 -11.12 -14.27
C LYS A 721 -17.09 -10.46 -15.57
N HIS A 722 -16.17 -10.27 -16.52
CA HIS A 722 -16.50 -9.76 -17.84
C HIS A 722 -17.42 -10.71 -18.62
N ASP A 723 -17.06 -11.99 -18.70
CA ASP A 723 -17.86 -13.02 -19.39
C ASP A 723 -19.28 -13.12 -18.81
N MET A 724 -19.40 -13.09 -17.47
CA MET A 724 -20.68 -13.07 -16.77
C MET A 724 -21.50 -11.84 -17.15
N ARG A 725 -20.90 -10.64 -17.14
CA ARG A 725 -21.58 -9.41 -17.52
C ARG A 725 -22.05 -9.43 -18.97
N THR A 726 -21.20 -9.86 -19.90
CA THR A 726 -21.58 -10.00 -21.32
C THR A 726 -22.74 -10.98 -21.49
N LEU A 727 -22.73 -12.10 -20.75
CA LEU A 727 -23.82 -13.06 -20.80
C LEU A 727 -25.12 -12.50 -20.22
N GLU A 728 -25.05 -11.72 -19.14
CA GLU A 728 -26.20 -11.06 -18.53
C GLU A 728 -26.81 -9.98 -19.44
N GLU A 729 -25.97 -9.17 -20.09
CA GLU A 729 -26.40 -8.17 -21.08
C GLU A 729 -27.12 -8.85 -22.26
N LYS A 730 -26.55 -9.95 -22.78
CA LYS A 730 -27.14 -10.74 -23.86
C LYS A 730 -28.47 -11.37 -23.43
N HIS A 731 -28.52 -11.93 -22.22
CA HIS A 731 -29.74 -12.48 -21.63
C HIS A 731 -30.87 -11.45 -21.53
N ASN A 732 -30.55 -10.26 -21.02
CA ASN A 732 -31.49 -9.15 -20.90
C ASN A 732 -31.99 -8.66 -22.28
N PHE A 733 -31.11 -8.66 -23.29
CA PHE A 733 -31.49 -8.34 -24.66
C PHE A 733 -32.46 -9.37 -25.26
N ILE A 734 -32.22 -10.67 -25.04
CA ILE A 734 -33.15 -11.73 -25.50
C ILE A 734 -34.51 -11.60 -24.80
N LYS A 735 -34.54 -11.31 -23.50
CA LYS A 735 -35.80 -11.01 -22.78
C LYS A 735 -36.52 -9.82 -23.39
N TYR A 736 -35.79 -8.74 -23.69
CA TYR A 736 -36.35 -7.57 -24.36
C TYR A 736 -36.99 -7.95 -25.70
N LEU A 737 -36.29 -8.71 -26.55
CA LEU A 737 -36.80 -9.20 -27.84
C LEU A 737 -38.07 -10.04 -27.67
N LYS A 738 -38.07 -11.01 -26.75
CA LYS A 738 -39.24 -11.86 -26.48
C LYS A 738 -40.44 -11.05 -26.00
N SER A 739 -40.23 -10.04 -25.15
CA SER A 739 -41.31 -9.15 -24.71
C SER A 739 -41.91 -8.29 -25.84
N ARG A 740 -41.20 -8.17 -26.98
CA ARG A 740 -41.66 -7.53 -28.22
C ARG A 740 -42.22 -8.51 -29.26
N GLY A 741 -42.34 -9.80 -28.92
CA GLY A 741 -42.90 -10.83 -29.82
C GLY A 741 -41.89 -11.50 -30.75
N PHE A 742 -40.58 -11.27 -30.57
CA PHE A 742 -39.55 -11.91 -31.40
C PHE A 742 -39.14 -13.30 -30.87
N ASN A 743 -38.93 -14.23 -31.79
CA ASN A 743 -38.19 -15.47 -31.55
C ASN A 743 -36.69 -15.23 -31.74
N TYR A 744 -35.86 -15.61 -30.78
CA TYR A 744 -34.40 -15.48 -30.87
C TYR A 744 -33.76 -16.75 -31.42
N TRP A 745 -32.93 -16.64 -32.45
CA TRP A 745 -32.16 -17.73 -33.04
C TRP A 745 -30.67 -17.43 -33.03
N ASN A 746 -29.86 -18.46 -32.78
CA ASN A 746 -28.41 -18.40 -32.97
C ASN A 746 -28.06 -18.90 -34.38
N ALA A 747 -27.45 -18.04 -35.21
CA ALA A 747 -27.11 -18.34 -36.60
C ALA A 747 -26.24 -19.60 -36.76
N ALA A 748 -25.36 -19.90 -35.79
CA ALA A 748 -24.50 -21.07 -35.82
C ALA A 748 -25.29 -22.40 -35.81
N LYS A 749 -26.54 -22.40 -35.30
CA LYS A 749 -27.42 -23.59 -35.35
C LYS A 749 -28.00 -23.87 -36.74
N HIS A 750 -27.79 -22.97 -37.70
CA HIS A 750 -28.32 -23.04 -39.07
C HIS A 750 -27.24 -23.37 -40.13
N ASN A 751 -26.05 -23.83 -39.71
CA ASN A 751 -24.93 -24.21 -40.59
C ASN A 751 -24.53 -23.09 -41.58
N ILE A 752 -24.49 -21.84 -41.10
CA ILE A 752 -24.03 -20.70 -41.90
C ILE A 752 -22.50 -20.62 -41.82
N GLU A 753 -21.85 -20.53 -42.98
CA GLU A 753 -20.40 -20.55 -43.15
C GLU A 753 -19.90 -19.28 -43.85
N ASN A 754 -18.63 -18.93 -43.65
CA ASN A 754 -18.00 -17.73 -44.23
C ASN A 754 -18.02 -17.68 -45.79
N GLY A 755 -18.29 -18.80 -46.45
CA GLY A 755 -18.40 -18.89 -47.91
C GLY A 755 -19.84 -18.78 -48.45
N ASP A 756 -20.85 -18.69 -47.57
CA ASP A 756 -22.23 -18.53 -48.00
C ASP A 756 -22.47 -17.10 -48.50
N ASP A 757 -23.13 -16.95 -49.64
CA ASP A 757 -23.64 -15.65 -50.10
C ASP A 757 -24.99 -15.31 -49.44
N GLN A 758 -25.47 -14.08 -49.66
CA GLN A 758 -26.71 -13.58 -49.06
C GLN A 758 -27.93 -14.45 -49.40
N ASP A 759 -28.01 -14.99 -50.61
CA ASP A 759 -29.12 -15.86 -51.04
C ASP A 759 -29.07 -17.24 -50.36
N VAL A 760 -27.86 -17.78 -50.16
CA VAL A 760 -27.66 -19.03 -49.42
C VAL A 760 -28.04 -18.84 -47.95
N ILE A 761 -27.63 -17.72 -47.33
CA ILE A 761 -27.97 -17.40 -45.94
C ILE A 761 -29.49 -17.24 -45.77
N GLU A 762 -30.14 -16.49 -46.65
CA GLU A 762 -31.59 -16.30 -46.63
C GLU A 762 -32.33 -17.65 -46.74
N ARG A 763 -31.90 -18.53 -47.64
CA ARG A 763 -32.46 -19.89 -47.77
C ARG A 763 -32.23 -20.78 -46.55
N LYS A 764 -31.09 -20.65 -45.85
CA LYS A 764 -30.79 -21.41 -44.63
C LYS A 764 -31.60 -20.93 -43.42
N LEU A 765 -32.00 -19.66 -43.41
CA LEU A 765 -32.79 -19.06 -42.32
C LEU A 765 -34.31 -19.18 -42.53
N ILE A 766 -34.82 -19.18 -43.77
CA ILE A 766 -36.25 -19.35 -44.02
C ILE A 766 -36.65 -20.82 -43.80
N LYS A 767 -37.29 -21.09 -42.66
CA LYS A 767 -37.57 -22.45 -42.19
C LYS A 767 -38.90 -23.03 -42.71
N TYR A 768 -39.85 -22.17 -43.10
CA TYR A 768 -41.21 -22.57 -43.46
C TYR A 768 -41.67 -21.88 -44.75
N LYS A 769 -41.86 -22.64 -45.84
CA LYS A 769 -42.35 -22.12 -47.13
C LYS A 769 -43.78 -21.55 -47.10
N HIS A 770 -44.50 -21.64 -45.98
CA HIS A 770 -45.94 -21.34 -45.88
C HIS A 770 -46.32 -20.38 -44.74
N GLN A 771 -45.38 -19.81 -43.99
CA GLN A 771 -45.66 -18.84 -42.92
C GLN A 771 -45.01 -17.48 -43.25
N GLN A 772 -45.73 -16.37 -43.01
CA GLN A 772 -45.16 -15.03 -43.13
C GLN A 772 -44.11 -14.83 -42.03
N GLN A 773 -42.86 -14.62 -42.42
CA GLN A 773 -41.73 -14.47 -41.50
C GLN A 773 -40.97 -13.17 -41.79
N ARG A 774 -40.62 -12.40 -40.76
CA ARG A 774 -39.68 -11.28 -40.83
C ARG A 774 -38.43 -11.65 -40.04
N ILE A 775 -37.27 -11.51 -40.66
CA ILE A 775 -36.00 -11.86 -40.04
C ILE A 775 -35.13 -10.62 -39.89
N LEU A 776 -34.69 -10.33 -38.68
CA LEU A 776 -33.70 -9.29 -38.36
C LEU A 776 -32.39 -9.97 -37.96
N CYS A 777 -31.30 -9.62 -38.63
CA CYS A 777 -29.98 -10.18 -38.39
C CYS A 777 -29.02 -9.10 -37.88
N SER A 778 -28.34 -9.38 -36.78
CA SER A 778 -27.20 -8.57 -36.32
C SER A 778 -26.23 -9.42 -35.49
N ASN A 779 -25.14 -8.81 -35.04
CA ASN A 779 -24.20 -9.38 -34.08
C ASN A 779 -23.95 -8.40 -32.93
N ASP A 780 -23.28 -8.85 -31.88
CA ASP A 780 -23.06 -8.07 -30.65
C ASP A 780 -22.29 -6.76 -30.94
N THR A 781 -21.33 -6.78 -31.87
CA THR A 781 -20.58 -5.59 -32.30
C THR A 781 -21.49 -4.51 -32.91
N LEU A 782 -22.39 -4.91 -33.81
CA LEU A 782 -23.37 -4.02 -34.42
C LEU A 782 -24.40 -3.53 -33.40
N ASN A 783 -24.85 -4.40 -32.50
CA ASN A 783 -25.79 -4.05 -31.44
C ASN A 783 -25.24 -2.92 -30.56
N ALA A 784 -23.96 -2.99 -30.21
CA ALA A 784 -23.29 -1.96 -29.39
C ALA A 784 -23.10 -0.64 -30.13
N MET A 785 -22.68 -0.66 -31.40
CA MET A 785 -22.39 0.56 -32.17
C MET A 785 -23.65 1.24 -32.74
N GLN A 786 -24.70 0.47 -33.03
CA GLN A 786 -25.89 0.93 -33.77
C GLN A 786 -27.19 0.66 -33.00
N TRP A 787 -27.12 0.67 -31.66
CA TRP A 787 -28.26 0.36 -30.79
C TRP A 787 -29.53 1.17 -31.12
N SER A 788 -29.39 2.47 -31.38
CA SER A 788 -30.53 3.34 -31.72
C SER A 788 -31.23 2.90 -33.02
N GLN A 789 -30.45 2.53 -34.03
CA GLN A 789 -30.96 2.04 -35.31
C GLN A 789 -31.63 0.66 -35.14
N LEU A 790 -30.98 -0.25 -34.41
CA LEU A 790 -31.53 -1.56 -34.10
C LEU A 790 -32.86 -1.45 -33.34
N GLN A 791 -32.92 -0.59 -32.32
CA GLN A 791 -34.11 -0.37 -31.51
C GLN A 791 -35.26 0.20 -32.34
N HIS A 792 -34.96 1.08 -33.30
CA HIS A 792 -35.95 1.59 -34.25
C HIS A 792 -36.56 0.47 -35.09
N ILE A 793 -35.73 -0.37 -35.72
CA ILE A 793 -36.18 -1.50 -36.55
C ILE A 793 -36.99 -2.51 -35.73
N ILE A 794 -36.54 -2.85 -34.51
CA ILE A 794 -37.28 -3.74 -33.61
C ILE A 794 -38.67 -3.16 -33.29
N THR A 795 -38.75 -1.86 -33.03
CA THR A 795 -40.01 -1.20 -32.69
C THR A 795 -40.96 -1.19 -33.88
N GLU A 796 -40.46 -0.92 -35.08
CA GLU A 796 -41.23 -0.94 -36.32
C GLU A 796 -41.81 -2.33 -36.59
N MET A 797 -40.98 -3.37 -36.58
CA MET A 797 -41.40 -4.77 -36.78
C MET A 797 -42.36 -5.25 -35.69
N ALA A 798 -42.16 -4.87 -34.42
CA ALA A 798 -43.10 -5.18 -33.35
C ALA A 798 -44.48 -4.54 -33.57
N ASN A 799 -44.52 -3.31 -34.10
CA ASN A 799 -45.77 -2.67 -34.50
C ASN A 799 -46.43 -3.38 -35.69
N GLU A 800 -45.66 -3.90 -36.65
CA GLU A 800 -46.18 -4.75 -37.74
C GLU A 800 -46.84 -6.03 -37.18
N HIS A 801 -46.16 -6.74 -36.28
CA HIS A 801 -46.71 -7.94 -35.64
C HIS A 801 -47.97 -7.66 -34.81
N THR A 802 -48.04 -6.50 -34.17
CA THR A 802 -49.27 -6.07 -33.47
C THR A 802 -50.44 -5.89 -34.44
N LYS A 803 -50.18 -5.47 -35.68
CA LYS A 803 -51.20 -5.30 -36.74
C LYS A 803 -51.51 -6.61 -37.48
N ASN A 804 -50.54 -7.54 -37.54
CA ASN A 804 -50.67 -8.84 -38.18
C ASN A 804 -50.13 -9.95 -37.25
N PRO A 805 -50.98 -10.52 -36.37
CA PRO A 805 -50.57 -11.50 -35.37
C PRO A 805 -50.00 -12.81 -35.96
N ASP A 806 -50.34 -13.14 -37.22
CA ASP A 806 -49.84 -14.34 -37.91
C ASP A 806 -48.39 -14.17 -38.42
N LEU A 807 -47.82 -12.96 -38.34
CA LEU A 807 -46.46 -12.64 -38.76
C LEU A 807 -45.44 -13.13 -37.72
N ASN A 808 -44.60 -14.10 -38.08
CA ASN A 808 -43.55 -14.59 -37.20
C ASN A 808 -42.31 -13.68 -37.25
N LEU A 809 -42.01 -12.99 -36.16
CA LEU A 809 -40.80 -12.18 -36.02
C LEU A 809 -39.64 -13.02 -35.50
N VAL A 810 -38.50 -12.98 -36.20
CA VAL A 810 -37.30 -13.73 -35.81
C VAL A 810 -36.10 -12.80 -35.77
N TYR A 811 -35.38 -12.82 -34.66
CA TYR A 811 -34.08 -12.20 -34.53
C TYR A 811 -32.99 -13.27 -34.62
N VAL A 812 -32.04 -13.10 -35.53
CA VAL A 812 -30.94 -14.04 -35.78
C VAL A 812 -29.62 -13.39 -35.37
N ASP A 813 -28.97 -14.00 -34.40
CA ASP A 813 -27.70 -13.56 -33.86
C ASP A 813 -26.52 -14.24 -34.55
N PHE A 814 -25.66 -13.43 -35.17
CA PHE A 814 -24.47 -13.86 -35.90
C PHE A 814 -23.18 -13.86 -35.05
N SER A 815 -23.25 -13.52 -33.76
CA SER A 815 -22.05 -13.34 -32.92
C SER A 815 -21.20 -14.59 -32.73
N GLU A 816 -21.82 -15.77 -32.85
CA GLU A 816 -21.15 -17.09 -32.75
C GLU A 816 -21.00 -17.77 -34.13
N CYS A 817 -21.32 -17.04 -35.20
CA CYS A 817 -21.24 -17.55 -36.56
C CYS A 817 -19.82 -17.35 -37.11
N SER A 818 -19.38 -18.26 -37.99
CA SER A 818 -18.14 -18.02 -38.73
C SER A 818 -18.28 -16.90 -39.76
N TYR A 819 -19.51 -16.62 -40.21
CA TYR A 819 -19.84 -15.54 -41.16
C TYR A 819 -19.85 -14.17 -40.49
N GLU A 820 -19.01 -13.25 -40.97
CA GLU A 820 -18.88 -11.90 -40.42
C GLU A 820 -19.93 -10.94 -40.99
N LEU A 821 -20.94 -10.62 -40.17
CA LEU A 821 -21.98 -9.67 -40.54
C LEU A 821 -21.53 -8.22 -40.24
N ASN A 822 -21.40 -7.41 -41.29
CA ASN A 822 -20.88 -6.03 -41.19
C ASN A 822 -21.97 -4.95 -41.13
N ILE A 823 -23.24 -5.31 -41.37
CA ILE A 823 -24.40 -4.41 -41.34
C ILE A 823 -25.62 -5.11 -40.76
N ILE A 824 -26.46 -4.36 -40.04
CA ILE A 824 -27.77 -4.85 -39.62
C ILE A 824 -28.58 -5.14 -40.88
N THR A 825 -29.08 -6.37 -41.02
CA THR A 825 -29.75 -6.84 -42.24
C THR A 825 -31.15 -7.34 -41.91
N THR A 826 -32.11 -7.06 -42.77
CA THR A 826 -33.48 -7.59 -42.65
C THR A 826 -33.84 -8.39 -43.88
N PHE A 827 -34.55 -9.50 -43.71
CA PHE A 827 -35.07 -10.30 -44.83
C PHE A 827 -36.61 -10.16 -44.93
N PRO A 828 -37.14 -10.01 -46.15
CA PRO A 828 -38.57 -9.80 -46.37
C PRO A 828 -39.39 -11.07 -46.14
N SER A 829 -40.69 -10.90 -45.87
CA SER A 829 -41.63 -12.03 -45.84
C SER A 829 -41.81 -12.58 -47.25
N THR A 830 -41.78 -13.90 -47.41
CA THR A 830 -42.15 -14.57 -48.66
C THR A 830 -43.61 -14.28 -49.01
N ASN A 831 -43.86 -13.17 -49.71
CA ASN A 831 -45.08 -13.01 -50.49
C ASN A 831 -44.75 -13.37 -51.94
N ASN A 832 -45.40 -14.43 -52.42
CA ASN A 832 -45.57 -14.70 -53.84
C ASN A 832 -46.42 -13.58 -54.46
N ASN A 833 -45.86 -12.40 -54.71
CA ASN A 833 -46.40 -11.40 -55.62
C ASN A 833 -45.26 -10.51 -56.16
N PRO A 834 -44.84 -10.63 -57.43
CA PRO A 834 -43.77 -9.83 -58.04
C PRO A 834 -44.13 -8.37 -58.33
N THR A 835 -45.16 -7.81 -57.69
CA THR A 835 -45.67 -6.47 -58.02
C THR A 835 -46.18 -5.77 -56.78
N ALA A 836 -45.60 -4.58 -56.50
CA ALA A 836 -45.89 -3.64 -55.41
C ALA A 836 -45.17 -3.92 -54.07
N ASP A 837 -43.91 -3.49 -53.97
CA ASP A 837 -43.52 -2.37 -53.11
C ASP A 837 -42.00 -2.17 -53.23
N VAL A 838 -41.61 -1.46 -54.29
CA VAL A 838 -40.31 -0.78 -54.40
C VAL A 838 -40.54 0.61 -53.84
N HIS A 839 -40.45 0.78 -52.52
CA HIS A 839 -40.22 2.10 -51.94
C HIS A 839 -39.52 1.98 -50.58
N ASP A 840 -38.49 2.80 -50.44
CA ASP A 840 -37.75 3.19 -49.24
C ASP A 840 -36.60 2.29 -48.76
N SER A 841 -35.72 1.95 -49.70
CA SER A 841 -34.29 2.10 -49.45
C SER A 841 -33.97 3.58 -49.25
N LEU A 842 -33.82 4.03 -48.00
CA LEU A 842 -33.34 5.38 -47.67
C LEU A 842 -31.86 5.54 -48.09
N THR A 843 -31.64 5.89 -49.36
CA THR A 843 -30.36 6.44 -49.84
C THR A 843 -30.35 7.97 -49.69
N LEU A 844 -29.36 8.47 -48.95
CA LEU A 844 -29.02 9.89 -48.79
C LEU A 844 -28.76 10.60 -50.15
N PRO A 845 -28.93 11.94 -50.22
CA PRO A 845 -28.82 12.70 -51.46
C PRO A 845 -27.37 12.97 -51.87
N THR A 846 -27.07 12.73 -53.15
CA THR A 846 -25.89 13.23 -53.86
C THR A 846 -26.27 14.32 -54.86
N LYS A 847 -25.67 15.51 -54.73
CA LYS A 847 -24.96 16.24 -55.80
C LYS A 847 -24.49 17.62 -55.29
N ILE A 848 -23.20 17.92 -55.46
CA ILE A 848 -22.70 18.97 -56.36
C ILE A 848 -21.26 18.61 -56.73
N SER A 849 -20.93 18.87 -57.99
CA SER A 849 -19.79 18.42 -58.76
C SER A 849 -18.57 19.33 -58.65
N ASP A 850 -17.45 18.74 -59.12
CA ASP A 850 -16.25 19.35 -59.67
C ASP A 850 -15.22 19.99 -58.71
N ALA A 851 -14.28 19.16 -58.24
CA ALA A 851 -12.84 19.46 -58.22
C ALA A 851 -12.02 18.22 -57.81
N HIS A 852 -11.07 17.85 -58.67
CA HIS A 852 -9.78 17.19 -58.41
C HIS A 852 -9.60 16.21 -57.22
N GLN A 853 -9.13 15.00 -57.56
CA GLN A 853 -8.39 14.04 -56.72
C GLN A 853 -8.02 14.50 -55.28
N ALA A 854 -8.71 13.96 -54.27
CA ALA A 854 -8.14 13.65 -52.95
C ALA A 854 -9.08 12.74 -52.16
N VAL A 855 -8.51 11.72 -51.54
CA VAL A 855 -9.14 10.76 -50.62
C VAL A 855 -9.71 11.51 -49.40
N HIS A 856 -11.03 11.54 -49.22
CA HIS A 856 -11.63 12.04 -47.99
C HIS A 856 -11.78 10.92 -46.96
N SER A 857 -10.90 10.94 -45.96
CA SER A 857 -10.98 10.18 -44.73
C SER A 857 -12.14 10.70 -43.86
N THR A 858 -13.08 9.83 -43.48
CA THR A 858 -14.02 10.11 -42.40
C THR A 858 -13.23 10.28 -41.10
N ASN A 859 -13.00 11.52 -40.67
CA ASN A 859 -12.33 11.83 -39.40
C ASN A 859 -13.16 11.31 -38.23
N HIS A 860 -12.88 10.08 -37.78
CA HIS A 860 -13.32 9.59 -36.49
C HIS A 860 -12.53 10.37 -35.42
N MET A 861 -13.19 11.27 -34.69
CA MET A 861 -12.56 11.88 -33.53
C MET A 861 -12.51 10.86 -32.39
N ILE A 862 -11.30 10.44 -32.03
CA ILE A 862 -11.05 9.61 -30.85
C ILE A 862 -10.65 10.56 -29.72
N ASN A 863 -11.46 10.60 -28.67
CA ASN A 863 -11.15 11.34 -27.45
C ASN A 863 -10.37 10.43 -26.51
N ILE A 864 -9.11 10.76 -26.22
CA ILE A 864 -8.25 10.00 -25.32
C ILE A 864 -7.99 10.82 -24.06
N ILE A 865 -8.40 10.31 -22.90
CA ILE A 865 -8.12 10.91 -21.59
C ILE A 865 -6.96 10.12 -20.96
N LEU A 866 -5.86 10.80 -20.65
CA LEU A 866 -4.69 10.20 -20.00
C LEU A 866 -4.60 10.69 -18.56
N VAL A 867 -4.74 9.78 -17.58
CA VAL A 867 -4.64 10.09 -16.14
C VAL A 867 -3.53 9.23 -15.53
N GLY A 868 -2.54 9.86 -14.89
CA GLY A 868 -1.45 9.13 -14.23
C GLY A 868 -0.45 10.02 -13.50
N ARG A 869 0.31 9.45 -12.55
CA ARG A 869 1.49 10.08 -11.92
C ARG A 869 2.76 9.61 -12.66
N ALA A 870 3.50 10.54 -13.24
CA ALA A 870 4.73 10.24 -13.98
C ALA A 870 5.95 10.95 -13.36
N ALA A 871 7.06 10.20 -13.21
CA ALA A 871 8.35 10.64 -12.69
C ALA A 871 9.36 11.08 -13.78
N VAL A 872 8.98 11.02 -15.07
CA VAL A 872 9.77 11.50 -16.22
C VAL A 872 9.07 12.67 -16.91
N GLY A 873 9.82 13.44 -17.71
CA GLY A 873 9.35 14.64 -18.43
C GLY A 873 8.07 14.36 -19.21
N LYS A 874 6.93 14.86 -18.69
CA LYS A 874 5.58 14.54 -19.17
C LYS A 874 5.37 14.85 -20.66
N SER A 875 6.08 15.84 -21.17
CA SER A 875 6.13 16.23 -22.59
C SER A 875 6.71 15.14 -23.50
N THR A 876 7.71 14.38 -23.05
CA THR A 876 8.32 13.30 -23.84
C THR A 876 7.36 12.13 -24.03
N LEU A 877 6.62 11.76 -22.99
CA LEU A 877 5.63 10.68 -23.06
C LEU A 877 4.48 11.04 -24.01
N ILE A 878 3.95 12.25 -23.89
CA ILE A 878 2.83 12.73 -24.73
C ILE A 878 3.27 12.85 -26.20
N ASN A 879 4.46 13.37 -26.47
CA ASN A 879 5.00 13.44 -27.84
C ASN A 879 5.20 12.06 -28.46
N THR A 880 5.59 11.07 -27.65
CA THR A 880 5.74 9.68 -28.11
C THR A 880 4.39 9.09 -28.50
N ILE A 881 3.37 9.28 -27.67
CA ILE A 881 2.00 8.81 -27.95
C ILE A 881 1.44 9.49 -29.20
N ALA A 882 1.58 10.82 -29.31
CA ALA A 882 1.14 11.59 -30.47
C ALA A 882 1.78 11.10 -31.78
N ASN A 883 3.09 10.83 -31.76
CA ASN A 883 3.81 10.28 -32.91
C ASN A 883 3.33 8.87 -33.27
N CYS A 884 3.11 7.99 -32.27
CA CYS A 884 2.61 6.65 -32.52
C CYS A 884 1.20 6.64 -33.14
N LEU A 885 0.34 7.59 -32.77
CA LEU A 885 -1.02 7.71 -33.32
C LEU A 885 -1.04 8.27 -34.75
N LYS A 886 0.03 8.94 -35.21
CA LYS A 886 0.09 9.59 -36.53
C LYS A 886 0.43 8.63 -37.67
N PHE A 887 1.01 7.45 -37.37
CA PHE A 887 1.41 6.46 -38.38
C PHE A 887 0.62 5.17 -38.23
N ARG A 888 0.18 4.60 -39.36
CA ARG A 888 -0.64 3.38 -39.36
C ARG A 888 0.16 2.15 -38.94
N THR A 889 1.47 2.15 -39.18
CA THR A 889 2.35 1.04 -38.83
C THR A 889 3.66 1.51 -38.20
N PHE A 890 4.24 0.67 -37.33
CA PHE A 890 5.55 0.93 -36.73
C PHE A 890 6.67 0.99 -37.78
N SER A 891 6.52 0.27 -38.89
CA SER A 891 7.49 0.26 -39.99
C SER A 891 7.53 1.60 -40.74
N GLU A 892 6.37 2.26 -40.91
CA GLU A 892 6.29 3.64 -41.44
C GLU A 892 7.01 4.63 -40.51
N LEU A 893 6.75 4.55 -39.19
CA LEU A 893 7.42 5.37 -38.18
C LEU A 893 8.95 5.16 -38.19
N GLN A 894 9.42 3.92 -38.32
CA GLN A 894 10.85 3.60 -38.38
C GLN A 894 11.53 4.13 -39.65
N SER A 895 10.84 4.07 -40.79
CA SER A 895 11.37 4.50 -42.09
C SER A 895 11.59 6.01 -42.21
N LEU A 896 10.97 6.80 -41.34
CA LEU A 896 11.02 8.26 -41.30
C LEU A 896 11.82 8.82 -40.11
N LYS A 897 12.65 8.00 -39.45
CA LYS A 897 13.46 8.37 -38.27
C LYS A 897 14.29 9.66 -38.42
N SER A 898 14.65 10.05 -39.65
CA SER A 898 15.40 11.29 -39.94
C SER A 898 14.52 12.53 -40.14
N VAL A 899 13.19 12.40 -40.15
CA VAL A 899 12.19 13.47 -40.42
C VAL A 899 11.06 13.47 -39.39
N LEU A 900 11.34 13.01 -38.16
CA LEU A 900 10.37 13.12 -37.06
C LEU A 900 10.17 14.61 -36.73
N LYS A 901 9.13 15.23 -37.30
CA LYS A 901 8.71 16.58 -36.93
C LYS A 901 8.03 16.51 -35.56
N ASN A 902 8.64 17.14 -34.56
CA ASN A 902 8.05 17.25 -33.22
C ASN A 902 6.72 18.03 -33.31
N VAL A 903 5.64 17.42 -32.84
CA VAL A 903 4.37 18.14 -32.60
C VAL A 903 4.63 19.11 -31.44
N ILE A 904 4.42 20.42 -31.67
CA ILE A 904 4.57 21.43 -30.62
C ILE A 904 3.26 21.45 -29.83
N VAL A 905 3.25 20.78 -28.68
CA VAL A 905 2.13 20.82 -27.76
C VAL A 905 2.28 22.04 -26.85
N SER A 906 1.33 22.98 -26.90
CA SER A 906 1.21 24.03 -25.88
C SER A 906 0.44 23.51 -24.67
N PHE A 907 0.85 23.90 -23.46
CA PHE A 907 0.04 23.74 -22.25
C PHE A 907 0.35 24.88 -21.27
N ILE A 908 -0.69 25.32 -20.55
CA ILE A 908 -0.62 26.23 -19.41
C ILE A 908 -0.81 25.41 -18.12
N VAL A 909 -0.22 25.89 -17.03
CA VAL A 909 -0.26 25.27 -15.70
C VAL A 909 -1.36 25.91 -14.86
N SER A 910 -2.20 25.11 -14.19
CA SER A 910 -3.09 25.58 -13.12
C SER A 910 -2.56 25.17 -11.73
N ARG A 911 -2.62 26.11 -10.79
CA ARG A 911 -2.52 25.88 -9.33
C ARG A 911 -3.92 25.68 -8.78
N ARG A 912 -4.05 24.75 -7.80
CA ARG A 912 -5.25 24.40 -7.00
C ARG A 912 -6.50 25.27 -7.24
N ASN A 913 -7.51 24.62 -7.81
CA ASN A 913 -8.96 24.91 -7.80
C ASN A 913 -9.65 25.42 -9.08
N ASP A 914 -9.01 25.45 -10.24
CA ASP A 914 -9.73 25.53 -11.53
C ASP A 914 -9.30 24.38 -12.47
N GLU A 915 -10.28 23.64 -13.00
CA GLU A 915 -10.10 22.63 -14.05
C GLU A 915 -9.93 23.33 -15.41
N GLU A 916 -8.70 23.38 -15.94
CA GLU A 916 -8.46 23.76 -17.33
C GLU A 916 -8.41 22.52 -18.24
N HIS A 917 -9.26 22.51 -19.27
CA HIS A 917 -9.25 21.51 -20.33
C HIS A 917 -8.44 22.01 -21.52
N HIS A 918 -7.40 21.28 -21.93
CA HIS A 918 -6.62 21.57 -23.13
C HIS A 918 -6.85 20.47 -24.19
N PHE A 919 -7.17 20.88 -25.42
CA PHE A 919 -7.43 19.97 -26.53
C PHE A 919 -6.25 19.97 -27.50
N ILE A 920 -5.62 18.82 -27.66
CA ILE A 920 -4.59 18.61 -28.69
C ILE A 920 -5.24 17.89 -29.86
N ARG A 921 -5.27 18.52 -31.02
CA ARG A 921 -5.72 17.90 -32.27
C ARG A 921 -4.51 17.51 -33.10
N ILE A 922 -4.51 16.28 -33.61
CA ILE A 922 -3.42 15.72 -34.42
C ILE A 922 -4.00 15.35 -35.78
N GLY A 923 -3.48 15.94 -36.85
CA GLY A 923 -3.99 15.77 -38.21
C GLY A 923 -3.44 16.84 -39.16
N ASN A 924 -3.57 16.63 -40.47
CA ASN A 924 -2.97 17.53 -41.48
C ASN A 924 -3.47 18.97 -41.32
N ASN A 925 -2.54 19.90 -41.08
CA ASN A 925 -2.71 21.35 -40.92
C ASN A 925 -3.40 21.83 -39.62
N ASP A 926 -3.01 21.29 -38.46
CA ASP A 926 -3.39 21.88 -37.17
C ASP A 926 -2.49 23.09 -36.82
N PRO A 927 -3.04 24.21 -36.29
CA PRO A 927 -2.25 25.39 -35.89
C PRO A 927 -1.24 25.15 -34.76
N ASN A 928 -1.29 24.00 -34.06
CA ASN A 928 -0.25 23.58 -33.12
C ASN A 928 0.97 22.90 -33.80
N GLU A 929 0.97 22.75 -35.12
CA GLU A 929 2.09 22.21 -35.89
C GLU A 929 2.93 23.34 -36.53
N ASP A 930 4.12 23.64 -35.98
CA ASP A 930 5.12 24.48 -36.67
C ASP A 930 5.99 23.59 -37.58
N TYR A 931 5.84 23.77 -38.88
CA TYR A 931 6.56 22.98 -39.88
C TYR A 931 7.96 23.48 -40.19
N ASP A 932 8.31 24.70 -39.76
CA ASP A 932 9.53 25.41 -40.13
C ASP A 932 10.67 25.16 -39.13
N HIS A 933 10.35 24.76 -37.89
CA HIS A 933 11.35 24.54 -36.83
C HIS A 933 11.21 23.16 -36.14
N PRO A 934 11.36 22.05 -36.90
CA PRO A 934 11.25 20.70 -36.36
C PRO A 934 12.33 20.44 -35.30
N GLY A 935 11.93 20.31 -34.03
CA GLY A 935 12.88 20.02 -32.95
C GLY A 935 12.67 20.82 -31.65
N GLN A 936 12.00 21.97 -31.71
CA GLN A 936 11.87 22.85 -30.54
C GLN A 936 10.59 22.59 -29.73
N SER A 937 10.73 22.54 -28.40
CA SER A 937 9.61 22.55 -27.45
C SER A 937 9.35 23.99 -27.01
N ILE A 938 8.09 24.45 -27.01
CA ILE A 938 7.72 25.82 -26.62
C ILE A 938 8.04 26.15 -25.15
N THR A 939 8.40 25.15 -24.35
CA THR A 939 8.91 25.32 -22.97
C THR A 939 10.29 25.99 -22.91
N GLN A 940 10.96 26.22 -24.05
CA GLN A 940 12.19 27.02 -24.16
C GLN A 940 11.96 28.24 -25.07
N ARG A 941 11.23 29.25 -24.61
CA ARG A 941 11.40 30.61 -25.16
C ARG A 941 12.64 31.23 -24.55
N SER A 942 13.78 31.11 -25.24
CA SER A 942 14.90 32.02 -25.04
C SER A 942 14.54 33.39 -25.60
N THR A 943 14.74 34.40 -24.79
CA THR A 943 14.81 35.82 -25.15
C THR A 943 15.66 36.07 -26.41
N LYS A 944 15.07 36.64 -27.47
CA LYS A 944 15.62 37.75 -28.26
C LYS A 944 14.74 38.18 -29.44
N ALA A 945 14.65 39.51 -29.60
CA ALA A 945 14.20 40.32 -30.73
C ALA A 945 12.69 40.27 -31.06
N ALA A 946 11.87 41.28 -30.74
CA ALA A 946 11.97 42.68 -31.16
C ALA A 946 12.20 42.84 -32.67
N GLN A 947 11.18 42.54 -33.48
CA GLN A 947 10.89 43.29 -34.70
C GLN A 947 9.37 43.44 -34.83
N VAL A 948 8.90 44.65 -34.51
CA VAL A 948 7.57 45.14 -34.86
C VAL A 948 7.64 45.64 -36.31
N PRO A 949 6.70 45.26 -37.19
CA PRO A 949 6.29 46.12 -38.28
C PRO A 949 5.13 46.99 -37.79
N HIS A 950 5.36 48.30 -37.75
CA HIS A 950 4.32 49.30 -37.57
C HIS A 950 3.27 49.18 -38.68
N GLN A 951 1.98 49.17 -38.33
CA GLN A 951 0.92 49.85 -39.10
C GLN A 951 -0.39 49.97 -38.30
N GLY A 952 -0.70 51.20 -37.85
CA GLY A 952 -1.94 51.92 -38.12
C GLY A 952 -3.26 51.62 -37.36
N TYR A 953 -3.71 52.65 -36.61
CA TYR A 953 -5.11 53.07 -36.31
C TYR A 953 -5.81 52.53 -35.03
N PRO A 954 -6.78 53.28 -34.44
CA PRO A 954 -6.53 54.44 -33.57
C PRO A 954 -7.30 54.40 -32.22
N SER A 955 -7.01 55.38 -31.38
CA SER A 955 -7.52 55.67 -30.04
C SER A 955 -9.02 56.01 -29.90
N SER A 956 -9.62 55.59 -28.76
CA SER A 956 -10.69 56.22 -27.92
C SER A 956 -11.59 55.10 -27.34
N THR A 957 -12.04 55.03 -26.08
CA THR A 957 -12.12 55.95 -24.93
C THR A 957 -12.52 55.19 -23.64
N SER A 958 -12.21 55.78 -22.48
CA SER A 958 -12.86 55.74 -21.13
C SER A 958 -12.63 54.59 -20.11
N TYR A 959 -12.05 55.01 -18.97
CA TYR A 959 -11.74 54.45 -17.62
C TYR A 959 -12.96 54.01 -16.74
N PRO A 960 -12.82 53.63 -15.42
CA PRO A 960 -12.18 52.47 -14.73
C PRO A 960 -13.11 51.93 -13.57
N PRO A 961 -12.70 51.42 -12.38
CA PRO A 961 -11.58 50.56 -11.92
C PRO A 961 -12.06 49.25 -11.21
N PHE A 962 -11.20 48.22 -11.04
CA PHE A 962 -10.93 47.49 -9.76
C PHE A 962 -10.19 46.14 -9.93
N ARG A 963 -9.14 45.99 -9.10
CA ARG A 963 -8.58 44.79 -8.42
C ARG A 963 -7.70 43.75 -9.17
N ARG A 964 -6.45 43.72 -8.66
CA ARG A 964 -5.57 42.58 -8.30
C ARG A 964 -4.92 41.79 -9.44
N ASP A 965 -3.73 42.23 -9.83
CA ASP A 965 -2.71 41.39 -10.46
C ASP A 965 -1.70 40.88 -9.43
N TYR A 966 -1.63 39.56 -9.30
CA TYR A 966 -0.48 38.81 -8.83
C TYR A 966 0.55 38.74 -9.97
N PHE A 967 1.78 39.20 -9.73
CA PHE A 967 2.93 38.88 -10.58
C PHE A 967 3.66 37.66 -10.01
N ILE A 968 3.68 36.57 -10.78
CA ILE A 968 4.65 35.47 -10.63
C ILE A 968 5.45 35.43 -11.93
N CYS A 969 6.73 35.74 -11.84
CA CYS A 969 7.72 35.46 -12.89
C CYS A 969 8.45 34.17 -12.55
N THR A 970 8.31 33.18 -13.41
CA THR A 970 9.05 31.91 -13.41
C THR A 970 10.33 32.05 -14.23
N GLY A 971 11.45 31.55 -13.72
CA GLY A 971 12.70 31.43 -14.48
C GLY A 971 13.72 30.51 -13.81
N CYS A 972 13.85 29.30 -14.35
CA CYS A 972 14.96 28.37 -14.11
C CYS A 972 16.30 28.95 -14.60
N GLY A 973 17.41 28.49 -14.02
CA GLY A 973 18.72 28.63 -14.64
C GLY A 973 19.85 28.09 -13.78
N ALA A 974 20.29 26.87 -14.07
CA ALA A 974 21.57 26.33 -13.63
C ALA A 974 22.73 27.25 -14.07
N TYR A 975 23.75 27.40 -13.22
CA TYR A 975 25.06 27.91 -13.62
C TYR A 975 26.14 26.91 -13.23
N SER A 976 26.88 26.42 -14.23
CA SER A 976 28.28 26.07 -14.07
C SER A 976 29.13 27.11 -14.77
N THR A 977 29.97 27.80 -13.98
CA THR A 977 31.28 28.39 -14.32
C THR A 977 31.38 29.26 -15.57
N GLY A 978 31.50 30.58 -15.37
CA GLY A 978 32.04 31.50 -16.36
C GLY A 978 33.57 31.60 -16.28
N GLY A 979 34.24 31.50 -17.42
CA GLY A 979 35.59 32.04 -17.66
C GLY A 979 35.52 32.93 -18.89
N VAL A 980 35.85 34.22 -18.73
CA VAL A 980 35.88 35.22 -19.81
C VAL A 980 37.35 35.56 -20.09
N TYR A 981 37.74 35.57 -21.38
CA TYR A 981 39.00 36.13 -21.87
C TYR A 981 38.71 37.40 -22.69
N SER A 982 39.45 38.48 -22.37
CA SER A 982 39.99 39.57 -23.23
C SER A 982 39.03 40.31 -24.21
N SER A 983 39.03 41.64 -24.40
CA SER A 983 40.02 42.70 -24.13
C SER A 983 39.52 44.04 -24.73
N VAL A 984 40.15 45.15 -24.28
CA VAL A 984 40.27 46.51 -24.90
C VAL A 984 39.10 47.48 -24.61
N CYS A 985 39.22 48.42 -23.65
CA CYS A 985 39.80 49.81 -23.70
C CYS A 985 39.00 50.74 -24.63
N ASP A 986 38.55 51.95 -24.28
CA ASP A 986 39.10 53.09 -23.50
C ASP A 986 38.04 53.63 -22.49
N ASP A 987 38.30 54.43 -21.45
CA ASP A 987 39.06 55.67 -21.41
C ASP A 987 39.37 56.15 -19.97
N CYS A 988 40.32 57.07 -19.88
CA CYS A 988 41.23 57.41 -18.79
C CYS A 988 40.65 58.08 -17.52
N SER A 989 41.25 57.81 -16.34
CA SER A 989 42.12 58.78 -15.63
C SER A 989 42.59 58.29 -14.23
N GLY A 990 43.89 58.01 -14.12
CA GLY A 990 44.71 58.80 -13.20
C GLY A 990 45.45 58.15 -12.01
N VAL A 991 46.71 57.78 -12.25
CA VAL A 991 47.93 58.18 -11.47
C VAL A 991 48.41 57.33 -10.26
N THR A 992 49.44 56.49 -10.55
CA THR A 992 50.76 56.24 -9.87
C THR A 992 50.83 55.81 -8.39
N SER A 993 51.76 55.00 -7.85
CA SER A 993 52.98 54.27 -8.29
C SER A 993 53.56 53.49 -7.07
N ASP A 994 53.90 52.20 -7.25
CA ASP A 994 55.07 51.40 -6.80
C ASP A 994 56.14 51.95 -5.80
N PRO A 995 57.12 51.15 -5.26
CA PRO A 995 57.23 49.71 -4.87
C PRO A 995 58.18 49.52 -3.61
N PRO A 996 59.12 48.53 -3.41
CA PRO A 996 59.22 47.05 -3.64
C PRO A 996 59.77 46.22 -2.41
N ARG A 997 59.93 44.88 -2.59
CA ARG A 997 60.93 43.88 -2.02
C ARG A 997 60.39 42.79 -1.07
N ASN A 998 60.47 41.48 -1.41
CA ASN A 998 61.63 40.52 -1.43
C ASN A 998 62.09 40.09 -0.01
N THR A 999 62.46 38.85 0.36
CA THR A 999 62.58 37.51 -0.27
C THR A 999 63.10 36.49 0.78
N ARG A 1000 63.04 35.18 0.43
CA ARG A 1000 64.00 34.05 0.65
C ARG A 1000 63.38 32.86 1.41
N HIS A 1001 63.63 31.57 1.12
CA HIS A 1001 64.32 30.72 0.12
C HIS A 1001 63.88 29.25 0.43
N HIS A 1002 63.87 28.21 -0.42
CA HIS A 1002 64.98 27.57 -1.15
C HIS A 1002 64.52 26.58 -2.26
N TYR A 1003 65.51 26.06 -2.99
CA TYR A 1003 65.59 25.54 -4.35
C TYR A 1003 65.62 24.00 -4.52
N LEU A 1004 65.59 23.58 -5.82
CA LEU A 1004 66.21 22.40 -6.50
C LEU A 1004 65.31 21.20 -6.86
N CYS A 1005 65.50 20.45 -7.97
CA CYS A 1005 65.65 20.68 -9.43
C CYS A 1005 65.79 19.29 -10.10
N THR A 1006 65.26 19.13 -11.33
CA THR A 1006 65.70 18.28 -12.47
C THR A 1006 64.76 17.20 -13.06
N GLN A 1007 64.37 17.47 -14.33
CA GLN A 1007 64.40 16.64 -15.55
C GLN A 1007 63.44 15.44 -15.84
N CYS A 1008 62.82 15.59 -17.02
CA CYS A 1008 62.54 14.60 -18.09
C CYS A 1008 61.32 13.66 -18.06
N ALA A 1009 60.38 13.99 -18.96
CA ALA A 1009 59.71 13.10 -19.93
C ALA A 1009 58.73 12.01 -19.43
N GLN A 1010 57.43 12.25 -19.64
CA GLN A 1010 56.60 11.22 -20.27
C GLN A 1010 56.84 11.25 -21.78
N ARG A 1011 57.37 10.16 -22.33
CA ARG A 1011 57.00 9.72 -23.68
C ARG A 1011 55.52 9.33 -23.65
N ARG A 1012 54.69 9.99 -24.47
CA ARG A 1012 53.43 9.42 -25.00
C ARG A 1012 53.75 8.17 -25.87
N PRO A 1013 52.83 7.22 -26.18
CA PRO A 1013 51.41 7.48 -26.50
C PRO A 1013 50.38 6.39 -26.11
N THR A 1014 49.14 6.62 -26.57
CA THR A 1014 47.97 5.74 -26.75
C THR A 1014 47.02 5.52 -25.57
N CYS A 1015 46.01 6.39 -25.47
CA CYS A 1015 44.65 5.97 -25.09
C CYS A 1015 43.76 6.12 -26.32
N THR A 1016 43.50 4.99 -26.96
CA THR A 1016 42.36 4.79 -27.87
C THR A 1016 41.07 4.86 -27.07
N CYS A 1017 40.13 5.63 -27.61
CA CYS A 1017 38.76 5.80 -27.15
C CYS A 1017 38.08 4.47 -26.85
N ASN A 1018 37.52 4.33 -25.64
CA ASN A 1018 36.63 3.20 -25.32
C ASN A 1018 35.18 3.56 -25.72
N ILE A 1019 34.96 3.57 -27.03
CA ILE A 1019 33.64 3.68 -27.70
C ILE A 1019 32.81 2.39 -27.50
N ALA A 1020 33.38 1.34 -26.91
CA ALA A 1020 32.69 0.06 -26.70
C ALA A 1020 31.69 0.05 -25.53
N GLY A 1021 31.87 0.88 -24.49
CA GLY A 1021 30.96 0.90 -23.32
C GLY A 1021 29.61 1.58 -23.59
N VAL A 1022 29.60 2.60 -24.44
CA VAL A 1022 28.38 3.36 -24.77
C VAL A 1022 27.54 2.63 -25.83
N ILE A 1023 28.17 1.85 -26.72
CA ILE A 1023 27.47 1.08 -27.75
C ILE A 1023 26.76 -0.15 -27.15
N VAL A 1024 27.31 -0.78 -26.11
CA VAL A 1024 26.68 -1.94 -25.46
C VAL A 1024 25.47 -1.54 -24.61
N ALA A 1025 25.55 -0.42 -23.88
CA ALA A 1025 24.39 0.09 -23.13
C ALA A 1025 23.25 0.56 -24.05
N ALA A 1026 23.59 1.20 -25.19
CA ALA A 1026 22.60 1.58 -26.20
C ALA A 1026 22.01 0.37 -26.94
N ALA A 1027 22.81 -0.66 -27.23
CA ALA A 1027 22.31 -1.88 -27.88
C ALA A 1027 21.38 -2.70 -26.97
N VAL A 1028 21.65 -2.77 -25.65
CA VAL A 1028 20.78 -3.46 -24.68
C VAL A 1028 19.47 -2.69 -24.47
N HIS A 1029 19.50 -1.34 -24.39
CA HIS A 1029 18.27 -0.55 -24.31
C HIS A 1029 17.44 -0.62 -25.61
N ILE A 1030 18.09 -0.68 -26.78
CA ILE A 1030 17.41 -0.83 -28.07
C ILE A 1030 16.85 -2.25 -28.26
N LEU A 1031 17.53 -3.30 -27.76
CA LEU A 1031 17.05 -4.67 -27.83
C LEU A 1031 15.89 -4.96 -26.86
N VAL A 1032 15.90 -4.36 -25.66
CA VAL A 1032 14.79 -4.48 -24.69
C VAL A 1032 13.55 -3.71 -25.16
N HIS A 1033 13.72 -2.54 -25.79
CA HIS A 1033 12.58 -1.83 -26.40
C HIS A 1033 12.11 -2.46 -27.73
N ALA A 1034 12.99 -3.10 -28.50
CA ALA A 1034 12.61 -3.78 -29.75
C ALA A 1034 11.87 -5.11 -29.50
N TYR A 1035 12.06 -5.77 -28.36
CA TYR A 1035 11.36 -7.02 -28.03
C TYR A 1035 9.95 -6.78 -27.44
N VAL A 1036 9.72 -5.62 -26.80
CA VAL A 1036 8.42 -5.26 -26.22
C VAL A 1036 7.43 -4.71 -27.28
N VAL A 1037 7.89 -4.39 -28.49
CA VAL A 1037 7.05 -3.79 -29.55
C VAL A 1037 6.84 -4.71 -30.77
N ALA A 1038 7.39 -5.93 -30.77
CA ALA A 1038 7.15 -6.90 -31.86
C ALA A 1038 6.10 -7.96 -31.52
N SER A 1039 4.92 -7.84 -32.15
CA SER A 1039 3.97 -8.92 -32.48
C SER A 1039 2.90 -9.32 -31.46
N PHE A 1040 1.93 -8.42 -31.21
CA PHE A 1040 0.56 -8.82 -30.88
C PHE A 1040 -0.23 -9.08 -32.17
N ALA A 1041 -0.32 -10.34 -32.60
CA ALA A 1041 -1.46 -10.85 -33.39
C ALA A 1041 -1.43 -12.35 -33.71
N ASN A 1042 -0.28 -13.06 -33.73
CA ASN A 1042 -0.27 -14.44 -34.29
C ASN A 1042 0.58 -15.51 -33.57
N VAL A 1043 0.90 -15.36 -32.28
CA VAL A 1043 1.73 -16.37 -31.56
C VAL A 1043 0.96 -17.16 -30.48
N TYR A 1044 -0.32 -16.88 -30.24
CA TYR A 1044 -1.08 -17.56 -29.18
C TYR A 1044 -1.26 -19.07 -29.41
N ARG A 1045 -1.11 -19.57 -30.64
CA ARG A 1045 -1.14 -21.02 -30.95
C ARG A 1045 0.22 -21.72 -31.02
N LEU A 1046 1.35 -21.00 -31.13
CA LEU A 1046 2.68 -21.62 -31.20
C LEU A 1046 3.45 -21.55 -29.87
N LEU A 1047 3.14 -20.58 -29.00
CA LEU A 1047 3.85 -20.42 -27.72
C LEU A 1047 3.54 -21.55 -26.73
N VAL A 1048 2.35 -22.15 -26.76
CA VAL A 1048 1.99 -23.26 -25.83
C VAL A 1048 2.82 -24.54 -26.05
N HIS A 1049 3.49 -24.70 -27.20
CA HIS A 1049 4.39 -25.85 -27.44
C HIS A 1049 5.89 -25.53 -27.33
N VAL A 1050 6.29 -24.25 -27.43
CA VAL A 1050 7.72 -23.88 -27.37
C VAL A 1050 8.17 -23.55 -25.93
N THR A 1051 7.29 -23.04 -25.07
CA THR A 1051 7.66 -22.76 -23.66
C THR A 1051 7.96 -24.03 -22.86
N ASN A 1052 7.37 -25.18 -23.22
CA ASN A 1052 7.69 -26.47 -22.62
C ASN A 1052 9.04 -27.07 -23.09
N LEU A 1053 9.62 -26.56 -24.19
CA LEU A 1053 10.93 -27.04 -24.71
C LEU A 1053 12.10 -26.19 -24.21
N VAL A 1054 11.87 -24.93 -23.85
CA VAL A 1054 12.92 -24.04 -23.29
C VAL A 1054 13.10 -24.23 -21.77
N ALA A 1055 12.09 -24.74 -21.07
CA ALA A 1055 12.19 -25.05 -19.64
C ALA A 1055 12.97 -26.35 -19.31
N ILE A 1056 13.29 -27.20 -20.29
CA ILE A 1056 14.01 -28.47 -20.08
C ILE A 1056 15.50 -28.38 -20.48
N ALA A 1057 15.93 -27.29 -21.13
CA ALA A 1057 17.30 -27.11 -21.58
C ALA A 1057 18.35 -26.82 -20.46
N PRO A 1058 18.02 -26.23 -19.29
CA PRO A 1058 19.00 -26.06 -18.21
C PRO A 1058 19.26 -27.35 -17.41
N VAL A 1059 18.30 -28.28 -17.41
CA VAL A 1059 18.41 -29.53 -16.63
C VAL A 1059 19.23 -30.61 -17.36
N TYR A 1060 19.32 -30.56 -18.69
CA TYR A 1060 20.17 -31.49 -19.47
C TYR A 1060 21.59 -30.98 -19.76
N ALA A 1061 21.87 -29.68 -19.59
CA ALA A 1061 23.22 -29.14 -19.74
C ALA A 1061 24.14 -29.50 -18.55
N VAL A 1062 23.58 -29.79 -17.39
CA VAL A 1062 24.33 -30.17 -16.17
C VAL A 1062 24.72 -31.66 -16.19
N GLN A 1063 24.05 -32.52 -16.96
CA GLN A 1063 24.41 -33.94 -17.05
C GLN A 1063 25.50 -34.28 -18.10
N ILE A 1064 25.87 -33.33 -18.98
CA ILE A 1064 26.97 -33.56 -19.96
C ILE A 1064 28.34 -33.10 -19.43
N ILE A 1065 28.37 -32.29 -18.37
CA ILE A 1065 29.64 -31.86 -17.73
C ILE A 1065 30.17 -32.90 -16.72
N HIS A 1066 29.39 -33.91 -16.35
CA HIS A 1066 29.82 -34.98 -15.44
C HIS A 1066 30.54 -36.18 -16.10
N VAL A 1067 30.87 -36.11 -17.40
CA VAL A 1067 31.51 -37.23 -18.14
C VAL A 1067 32.96 -36.92 -18.59
N ALA A 1068 33.57 -35.83 -18.15
CA ALA A 1068 34.99 -35.57 -18.46
C ALA A 1068 35.80 -35.15 -17.23
N LYS A 1069 36.46 -36.12 -16.59
CA LYS A 1069 37.70 -35.94 -15.80
C LYS A 1069 38.91 -36.35 -16.68
N PRO A 1070 40.15 -36.02 -16.30
CA PRO A 1070 40.74 -34.73 -15.97
C PRO A 1070 41.86 -34.41 -17.00
N ASP A 1071 42.74 -33.45 -16.71
CA ASP A 1071 43.94 -33.06 -17.45
C ASP A 1071 43.73 -32.07 -18.59
N PHE A 1072 44.04 -30.80 -18.33
CA PHE A 1072 45.09 -30.09 -19.07
C PHE A 1072 45.43 -28.79 -18.34
N ALA A 1073 46.64 -28.76 -17.80
CA ALA A 1073 47.33 -27.57 -17.32
C ALA A 1073 47.76 -26.68 -18.49
N SER A 1074 48.11 -25.44 -18.15
CA SER A 1074 48.71 -24.37 -18.97
C SER A 1074 47.73 -23.49 -19.76
N GLY A 1075 47.76 -22.20 -19.40
CA GLY A 1075 47.03 -21.16 -20.09
C GLY A 1075 47.61 -20.93 -21.47
N HIS A 1076 46.76 -21.03 -22.49
CA HIS A 1076 46.69 -20.28 -23.75
C HIS A 1076 45.75 -21.05 -24.69
N GLY A 1077 44.44 -21.07 -24.39
CA GLY A 1077 43.47 -21.86 -25.18
C GLY A 1077 42.02 -21.34 -25.21
N VAL A 1078 41.65 -20.31 -24.44
CA VAL A 1078 40.24 -19.90 -24.29
C VAL A 1078 39.74 -19.00 -25.44
N ARG A 1079 40.64 -18.32 -26.19
CA ARG A 1079 40.23 -17.48 -27.35
C ARG A 1079 39.94 -18.27 -28.64
N ALA A 1080 40.46 -19.49 -28.80
CA ALA A 1080 40.26 -20.29 -30.00
C ALA A 1080 38.95 -21.11 -29.98
N CYS A 1081 38.38 -21.38 -28.80
CA CYS A 1081 37.15 -22.17 -28.66
C CYS A 1081 35.89 -21.34 -28.99
N VAL A 1082 35.85 -20.08 -28.57
CA VAL A 1082 34.72 -19.17 -28.82
C VAL A 1082 34.55 -18.84 -30.32
N HIS A 1083 35.66 -18.75 -31.06
CA HIS A 1083 35.60 -18.48 -32.50
C HIS A 1083 35.16 -19.68 -33.34
N ARG A 1084 35.46 -20.92 -32.92
CA ARG A 1084 34.97 -22.14 -33.63
C ARG A 1084 33.51 -22.46 -33.31
N LEU A 1085 33.04 -22.17 -32.09
CA LEU A 1085 31.63 -22.34 -31.71
C LEU A 1085 30.71 -21.34 -32.44
N ASN A 1086 31.14 -20.09 -32.61
CA ASN A 1086 30.38 -19.11 -33.41
C ASN A 1086 30.38 -19.45 -34.92
N TYR A 1087 31.45 -20.05 -35.45
CA TYR A 1087 31.53 -20.48 -36.85
C TYR A 1087 30.68 -21.73 -37.16
N TYR A 1088 30.58 -22.68 -36.20
CA TYR A 1088 29.69 -23.84 -36.36
C TYR A 1088 28.20 -23.50 -36.19
N ALA A 1089 27.86 -22.52 -35.33
CA ALA A 1089 26.48 -22.10 -35.08
C ALA A 1089 25.87 -21.30 -36.24
N THR A 1090 26.70 -20.63 -37.06
CA THR A 1090 26.23 -19.83 -38.19
C THR A 1090 25.99 -20.65 -39.46
N ASN A 1091 26.77 -21.71 -39.70
CA ASN A 1091 26.76 -22.41 -40.99
C ASN A 1091 25.92 -23.70 -41.07
N ASN A 1092 25.21 -24.11 -40.01
CA ASN A 1092 24.42 -25.36 -40.04
C ASN A 1092 22.95 -25.22 -39.60
N ARG A 1093 22.33 -24.06 -39.87
CA ARG A 1093 20.91 -23.80 -39.59
C ARG A 1093 19.94 -24.78 -40.26
N GLN A 1094 20.24 -25.30 -41.45
CA GLN A 1094 19.38 -26.26 -42.15
C GLN A 1094 19.48 -27.70 -41.60
N SER A 1095 20.63 -28.09 -41.08
CA SER A 1095 20.85 -29.42 -40.50
C SER A 1095 20.15 -29.55 -39.13
N ILE A 1096 20.18 -28.49 -38.32
CA ILE A 1096 19.48 -28.42 -37.03
C ILE A 1096 17.97 -28.41 -37.25
N TYR A 1097 17.46 -27.69 -38.26
CA TYR A 1097 16.04 -27.68 -38.59
C TYR A 1097 15.53 -29.07 -39.04
N ARG A 1098 16.33 -29.82 -39.84
CA ARG A 1098 15.99 -31.19 -40.27
C ARG A 1098 16.04 -32.21 -39.13
N ILE A 1099 16.99 -32.09 -38.20
CA ILE A 1099 17.09 -33.00 -37.04
C ILE A 1099 15.92 -32.76 -36.07
N THR A 1100 15.54 -31.49 -35.84
CA THR A 1100 14.40 -31.13 -35.00
C THR A 1100 13.06 -31.58 -35.61
N LEU A 1101 12.89 -31.48 -36.93
CA LEU A 1101 11.71 -32.02 -37.64
C LEU A 1101 11.64 -33.55 -37.62
N ASN A 1102 12.77 -34.26 -37.67
CA ASN A 1102 12.80 -35.71 -37.57
C ASN A 1102 12.58 -36.23 -36.14
N LEU A 1103 12.97 -35.45 -35.12
CA LEU A 1103 12.71 -35.78 -33.72
C LEU A 1103 11.25 -35.50 -33.32
N LEU A 1104 10.64 -34.45 -33.87
CA LEU A 1104 9.21 -34.15 -33.65
C LEU A 1104 8.27 -35.16 -34.32
N LYS A 1105 8.67 -35.75 -35.46
CA LYS A 1105 7.91 -36.83 -36.12
C LYS A 1105 7.96 -38.18 -35.39
N ARG A 1106 8.84 -38.39 -34.41
CA ARG A 1106 8.99 -39.66 -33.68
C ARG A 1106 8.32 -39.69 -32.30
N LYS A 1107 7.72 -38.59 -31.83
CA LYS A 1107 7.10 -38.48 -30.49
C LYS A 1107 5.57 -38.46 -30.49
N SER A 1108 4.93 -39.04 -31.52
CA SER A 1108 3.48 -39.23 -31.58
C SER A 1108 3.03 -40.69 -31.35
N ASN A 1109 3.81 -41.50 -30.62
CA ASN A 1109 3.40 -42.83 -30.15
C ASN A 1109 4.14 -43.19 -28.85
N SER A 1110 3.57 -42.76 -27.72
CA SER A 1110 3.59 -43.42 -26.40
C SER A 1110 2.74 -42.60 -25.43
#